data_AF-A0A315CHD0-F1
#
_entry.id   AF-A0A315CHD0-F1
#
_cell.length_a   1.000
_cell.length_b   1.000
_cell.length_c   1.000
_cell.angle_alpha   90.00
_cell.angle_beta   90.00
_cell.angle_gamma   90.00
#
_symmetry.space_group_name_H-M   'P 1'
#
loop_
_entity.id
_entity.type
_entity.pdbx_description
1 polymer ?
#
loop_
_entity_poly.entity_id
_entity_poly.type
_entity_poly.pdbx_seq_one_letter_code
_entity_poly.pdbx_strand_id
1 'polypeptide(L)'
;MSVKDTAANLARIASRLTPDMEVFVQDSSAHVLTSLSALQSLATANKLDAVSFTDSNPTLILNASQFAGTSALRALMTANIQVVDTAANLVSSSVIGAASVTVKDTASALLRNFDVMRVKAANGGLSSVVLTDKKPALTLTAAQYLGSEALRAKLQGVGYTIQDTATAIASNAQALAGLNVSVIDTVANVQSNLDALQGFAEGGKLSALKFTNANNPTLTMTAAQALKLGNIAAASITLKDTAANIQSNFDGLSLSKKITSVQLTDTARPVLQLTEAQYKKGATFMAKVTGVAVSVQFSGNYGDYKVKANTDGSYSVGSNKYKGVNIFSFRDTATFVDTGDANINAVLLGGTPYWWRDASKPMGTSDVQVKSGVYALAEGASRQTLTYSFLNQQNVAGTADDVHFQSMTLPQKKAVRDAFDYLSSIINVKFEESNVPGQADINFGTNDQSAKSSSGYANVPNGSGDHGTYLMLDNSRGNLNGNMDQGSYGWETLIHEIGHTLGLKHPGDYNASGGGSPGPFLSKALDSRQYTVMSYNNPAGSMLVNATSIGGGVTSYKGTTVNPSTYMMFDMAALQFMYGAGDGKVADKYQVTSFTANWAGMETLWAPKNGVIDASAVRNSNIIDLRAGAFSSINVIPQSITNNFPTSLKNSATYMGLNNVGLAYGSEVSLAKGGSGDDIFYTSAASDVTIDGGAGANDTVYLAGSASDWVRSNNSYVNSKLSRTVTISNVEVIKYYSPETNAMTHARLDMQA
;
A
#
# COMPACT_ATOMS: atom_id res chain seq x y z
N MET A 1 -99.84 -3.03 29.12
CA MET A 1 -99.73 -1.85 30.02
C MET A 1 -98.53 -1.04 29.56
N SER A 2 -98.65 0.27 29.41
CA SER A 2 -97.53 1.13 28.96
C SER A 2 -96.86 1.80 30.15
N VAL A 3 -95.55 1.64 30.30
CA VAL A 3 -94.71 2.25 31.33
C VAL A 3 -93.72 3.19 30.65
N LYS A 4 -93.84 4.49 30.90
CA LYS A 4 -92.91 5.50 30.39
C LYS A 4 -92.25 6.23 31.55
N ASP A 5 -90.93 6.16 31.65
CA ASP A 5 -90.21 6.76 32.78
C ASP A 5 -88.74 7.13 32.45
N THR A 6 -88.07 7.70 33.45
CA THR A 6 -86.63 7.97 33.48
C THR A 6 -85.80 6.69 33.51
N ALA A 7 -84.56 6.77 33.00
CA ALA A 7 -83.63 5.64 32.93
C ALA A 7 -83.36 5.04 34.32
N ALA A 8 -83.17 5.91 35.32
CA ALA A 8 -82.89 5.51 36.69
C ALA A 8 -84.10 4.86 37.38
N ASN A 9 -85.33 5.30 37.10
CA ASN A 9 -86.52 4.68 37.70
C ASN A 9 -86.79 3.30 37.10
N LEU A 10 -86.66 3.16 35.79
CA LEU A 10 -86.83 1.87 35.10
C LEU A 10 -85.79 0.84 35.55
N ALA A 11 -84.54 1.25 35.75
CA ALA A 11 -83.52 0.41 36.37
C ALA A 11 -83.94 -0.08 37.78
N ARG A 12 -84.59 0.77 38.57
CA ARG A 12 -85.03 0.45 39.95
C ARG A 12 -86.23 -0.50 39.99
N ILE A 13 -87.17 -0.36 39.05
CA ILE A 13 -88.38 -1.20 38.98
C ILE A 13 -88.22 -2.40 38.05
N ALA A 14 -87.00 -2.69 37.56
CA ALA A 14 -86.69 -3.72 36.58
C ALA A 14 -87.26 -5.12 36.89
N SER A 15 -87.32 -5.50 38.16
CA SER A 15 -87.89 -6.78 38.62
C SER A 15 -89.40 -6.88 38.44
N ARG A 16 -90.10 -5.74 38.34
CA ARG A 16 -91.55 -5.64 38.17
C ARG A 16 -91.98 -5.53 36.71
N LEU A 17 -91.03 -5.34 35.79
CA LEU A 17 -91.29 -5.26 34.36
C LEU A 17 -91.33 -6.68 33.77
N THR A 18 -92.27 -6.91 32.87
CA THR A 18 -92.47 -8.19 32.16
C THR A 18 -92.47 -7.97 30.65
N PRO A 19 -92.13 -8.99 29.82
CA PRO A 19 -92.01 -8.83 28.37
C PRO A 19 -93.31 -8.46 27.62
N ASP A 20 -94.48 -8.55 28.28
CA ASP A 20 -95.79 -8.16 27.76
C ASP A 20 -96.15 -6.69 28.05
N MET A 21 -95.30 -5.95 28.77
CA MET A 21 -95.45 -4.51 29.00
C MET A 21 -94.75 -3.72 27.90
N GLU A 22 -95.38 -2.62 27.46
CA GLU A 22 -94.72 -1.63 26.59
C GLU A 22 -93.94 -0.67 27.49
N VAL A 23 -92.61 -0.70 27.42
CA VAL A 23 -91.70 0.02 28.31
C VAL A 23 -90.86 1.01 27.51
N PHE A 24 -91.03 2.30 27.82
CA PHE A 24 -90.35 3.42 27.17
C PHE A 24 -89.48 4.20 28.14
N VAL A 25 -88.21 4.44 27.79
CA VAL A 25 -87.36 5.43 28.47
C VAL A 25 -87.51 6.79 27.77
N GLN A 26 -87.70 7.85 28.54
CA GLN A 26 -87.48 9.23 28.08
C GLN A 26 -86.61 9.98 29.10
N ASP A 27 -85.34 10.23 28.76
CA ASP A 27 -84.38 10.86 29.69
C ASP A 27 -83.23 11.58 28.94
N SER A 28 -82.37 12.29 29.66
CA SER A 28 -81.15 12.86 29.08
C SER A 28 -80.10 11.78 28.78
N SER A 29 -79.22 12.03 27.81
CA SER A 29 -78.15 11.11 27.42
C SER A 29 -77.17 10.85 28.57
N ALA A 30 -76.96 11.84 29.44
CA ALA A 30 -76.16 11.69 30.65
C ALA A 30 -76.77 10.66 31.62
N HIS A 31 -78.10 10.66 31.82
CA HIS A 31 -78.77 9.70 32.71
C HIS A 31 -78.94 8.31 32.08
N VAL A 32 -79.11 8.24 30.75
CA VAL A 32 -79.06 6.96 30.04
C VAL A 32 -77.67 6.33 30.15
N LEU A 33 -76.61 7.14 30.05
CA LEU A 33 -75.23 6.69 30.21
C LEU A 33 -74.93 6.12 31.61
N THR A 34 -75.46 6.73 32.68
CA THR A 34 -75.27 6.21 34.05
C THR A 34 -76.06 4.92 34.31
N SER A 35 -77.12 4.66 33.53
CA SER A 35 -78.00 3.49 33.68
C SER A 35 -77.75 2.39 32.64
N LEU A 36 -76.64 2.46 31.90
CA LEU A 36 -76.35 1.66 30.70
C LEU A 36 -76.54 0.15 30.91
N SER A 37 -75.95 -0.41 31.96
CA SER A 37 -75.97 -1.86 32.22
C SER A 37 -77.37 -2.37 32.60
N ALA A 38 -78.13 -1.58 33.36
CA ALA A 38 -79.47 -1.94 33.77
C ALA A 38 -80.43 -1.90 32.57
N LEU A 39 -80.34 -0.85 31.75
CA LEU A 39 -81.12 -0.73 30.52
C LEU A 39 -80.76 -1.79 29.49
N GLN A 40 -79.48 -2.15 29.36
CA GLN A 40 -79.04 -3.26 28.52
C GLN A 40 -79.60 -4.61 28.99
N SER A 41 -79.66 -4.84 30.30
CA SER A 41 -80.25 -6.06 30.87
C SER A 41 -81.74 -6.14 30.57
N LEU A 42 -82.46 -5.03 30.69
CA LEU A 42 -83.87 -4.94 30.31
C LEU A 42 -84.07 -5.17 28.82
N ALA A 43 -83.27 -4.53 27.96
CA ALA A 43 -83.32 -4.73 26.50
C ALA A 43 -83.06 -6.19 26.11
N THR A 44 -82.06 -6.83 26.70
CA THR A 44 -81.73 -8.25 26.44
C THR A 44 -82.84 -9.20 26.90
N ALA A 45 -83.56 -8.82 27.96
CA ALA A 45 -84.69 -9.58 28.48
C ALA A 45 -86.01 -9.29 27.73
N ASN A 46 -86.00 -8.50 26.65
CA ASN A 46 -87.18 -8.00 25.95
C ASN A 46 -88.16 -7.27 26.90
N LYS A 47 -87.63 -6.51 27.87
CA LYS A 47 -88.41 -5.71 28.84
C LYS A 47 -88.26 -4.20 28.63
N LEU A 48 -87.79 -3.79 27.45
CA LEU A 48 -87.59 -2.41 27.05
C LEU A 48 -87.90 -2.30 25.55
N ASP A 49 -88.78 -1.39 25.17
CA ASP A 49 -89.25 -1.25 23.78
C ASP A 49 -88.60 -0.08 23.05
N ALA A 50 -88.39 1.06 23.72
CA ALA A 50 -87.63 2.16 23.13
C ALA A 50 -86.98 3.08 24.16
N VAL A 51 -85.91 3.74 23.74
CA VAL A 51 -85.24 4.83 24.46
C VAL A 51 -85.28 6.09 23.61
N SER A 52 -85.92 7.12 24.16
CA SER A 52 -85.96 8.47 23.60
C SER A 52 -85.18 9.44 24.48
N PHE A 53 -84.58 10.46 23.88
CA PHE A 53 -83.77 11.43 24.60
C PHE A 53 -84.50 12.76 24.75
N THR A 54 -84.29 13.44 25.88
CA THR A 54 -84.75 14.82 26.09
C THR A 54 -83.80 15.86 25.49
N ASP A 55 -82.58 15.46 25.12
CA ASP A 55 -81.60 16.33 24.48
C ASP A 55 -81.95 16.58 23.01
N SER A 56 -81.59 17.76 22.49
CA SER A 56 -81.77 18.09 21.07
C SER A 56 -80.84 17.34 20.13
N ASN A 57 -79.64 16.94 20.60
CA ASN A 57 -78.65 16.16 19.85
C ASN A 57 -77.97 15.15 20.80
N PRO A 58 -78.66 14.08 21.20
CA PRO A 58 -78.16 13.15 22.22
C PRO A 58 -76.86 12.50 21.78
N THR A 59 -75.80 12.72 22.57
CA THR A 59 -74.48 12.12 22.35
C THR A 59 -74.11 11.27 23.56
N LEU A 60 -73.64 10.05 23.31
CA LEU A 60 -73.16 9.11 24.33
C LEU A 60 -71.69 8.81 24.06
N ILE A 61 -70.83 9.05 25.06
CA ILE A 61 -69.41 8.69 24.99
C ILE A 61 -69.22 7.40 25.79
N LEU A 62 -68.96 6.31 25.07
CA LEU A 62 -68.76 4.98 25.63
C LEU A 62 -67.29 4.58 25.53
N ASN A 63 -66.82 3.78 26.48
CA ASN A 63 -65.59 3.01 26.27
C ASN A 63 -65.88 1.78 25.38
N ALA A 64 -64.85 1.08 24.91
CA ALA A 64 -65.00 0.03 23.90
C ALA A 64 -65.82 -1.17 24.42
N SER A 65 -65.65 -1.54 25.70
CA SER A 65 -66.40 -2.64 26.31
C SER A 65 -67.87 -2.28 26.56
N GLN A 66 -68.17 -1.04 26.96
CA GLN A 66 -69.52 -0.52 27.06
C GLN A 66 -70.23 -0.56 25.72
N PHE A 67 -69.56 -0.15 24.63
CA PHE A 67 -70.15 -0.18 23.29
C PHE A 67 -70.45 -1.61 22.81
N ALA A 68 -69.50 -2.52 22.98
CA ALA A 68 -69.65 -3.92 22.60
C ALA A 68 -70.73 -4.63 23.44
N GLY A 69 -70.81 -4.31 24.74
CA GLY A 69 -71.77 -4.89 25.67
C GLY A 69 -73.20 -4.35 25.55
N THR A 70 -73.45 -3.30 24.75
CA THR A 70 -74.76 -2.62 24.70
C THR A 70 -75.54 -2.80 23.39
N SER A 71 -75.26 -3.85 22.61
CA SER A 71 -75.88 -4.06 21.29
C SER A 71 -77.42 -4.03 21.31
N ALA A 72 -78.04 -4.73 22.27
CA ALA A 72 -79.50 -4.78 22.38
C ALA A 72 -80.10 -3.41 22.73
N LEU A 73 -79.49 -2.68 23.67
CA LEU A 73 -79.93 -1.35 24.06
C LEU A 73 -79.74 -0.34 22.91
N ARG A 74 -78.63 -0.43 22.17
CA ARG A 74 -78.35 0.44 21.03
C ARG A 74 -79.35 0.26 19.88
N ALA A 75 -79.97 -0.91 19.75
CA ALA A 75 -81.02 -1.15 18.75
C ALA A 75 -82.34 -0.43 19.08
N LEU A 76 -82.54 -0.03 20.34
CA LEU A 76 -83.77 0.60 20.83
C LEU A 76 -83.67 2.13 20.93
N MET A 77 -82.57 2.74 20.49
CA MET A 77 -82.30 4.16 20.66
C MET A 77 -81.80 4.80 19.37
N THR A 78 -81.98 6.12 19.23
CA THR A 78 -81.30 6.93 18.18
C THR A 78 -80.46 8.02 18.86
N ALA A 79 -79.14 7.85 18.87
CA ALA A 79 -78.18 8.80 19.43
C ALA A 79 -76.84 8.76 18.68
N ASN A 80 -76.07 9.84 18.80
CA ASN A 80 -74.70 9.92 18.31
C ASN A 80 -73.76 9.22 19.29
N ILE A 81 -73.41 7.96 19.04
CA ILE A 81 -72.58 7.15 19.96
C ILE A 81 -71.12 7.23 19.56
N GLN A 82 -70.32 7.89 20.38
CA GLN A 82 -68.88 8.02 20.23
C GLN A 82 -68.17 7.01 21.12
N VAL A 83 -67.12 6.38 20.61
CA VAL A 83 -66.25 5.50 21.41
C VAL A 83 -64.94 6.23 21.68
N VAL A 84 -64.58 6.39 22.96
CA VAL A 84 -63.29 6.95 23.39
C VAL A 84 -62.64 5.97 24.36
N ASP A 85 -61.51 5.39 23.96
CA ASP A 85 -60.82 4.41 24.80
C ASP A 85 -59.33 4.28 24.44
N THR A 86 -58.60 3.46 25.19
CA THR A 86 -57.21 3.09 24.93
C THR A 86 -57.08 2.24 23.67
N ALA A 87 -55.87 2.21 23.09
CA ALA A 87 -55.62 1.40 21.90
C ALA A 87 -55.88 -0.08 22.17
N ALA A 88 -55.46 -0.58 23.34
CA ALA A 88 -55.63 -1.98 23.74
C ALA A 88 -57.11 -2.41 23.79
N ASN A 89 -57.99 -1.58 24.35
CA ASN A 89 -59.42 -1.88 24.46
C ASN A 89 -60.11 -1.87 23.08
N LEU A 90 -59.65 -1.03 22.16
CA LEU A 90 -60.14 -1.00 20.78
C LEU A 90 -59.64 -2.17 19.93
N VAL A 91 -58.57 -2.86 20.35
CA VAL A 91 -58.17 -4.14 19.76
C VAL A 91 -59.11 -5.27 20.20
N SER A 92 -59.50 -5.29 21.47
CA SER A 92 -60.25 -6.42 22.07
C SER A 92 -61.77 -6.37 21.88
N SER A 93 -62.33 -5.24 21.42
CA SER A 93 -63.78 -5.03 21.31
C SER A 93 -64.21 -4.57 19.91
N SER A 94 -65.36 -5.07 19.42
CA SER A 94 -65.95 -4.59 18.16
C SER A 94 -66.64 -3.25 18.37
N VAL A 95 -66.24 -2.25 17.57
CA VAL A 95 -66.79 -0.88 17.58
C VAL A 95 -67.48 -0.52 16.26
N ILE A 96 -67.87 -1.54 15.48
CA ILE A 96 -68.57 -1.36 14.20
C ILE A 96 -69.93 -0.68 14.45
N GLY A 97 -70.22 0.38 13.71
CA GLY A 97 -71.44 1.18 13.84
C GLY A 97 -71.36 2.29 14.90
N ALA A 98 -70.18 2.56 15.49
CA ALA A 98 -69.96 3.77 16.27
C ALA A 98 -69.94 4.99 15.34
N ALA A 99 -70.49 6.12 15.80
CA ALA A 99 -70.49 7.37 15.03
C ALA A 99 -69.09 8.00 14.94
N SER A 100 -68.28 7.83 15.98
CA SER A 100 -66.84 8.12 15.93
C SER A 100 -66.06 7.20 16.87
N VAL A 101 -64.79 6.98 16.55
CA VAL A 101 -63.86 6.18 17.36
C VAL A 101 -62.59 7.00 17.61
N THR A 102 -62.34 7.33 18.87
CA THR A 102 -61.18 8.08 19.32
C THR A 102 -60.28 7.19 20.16
N VAL A 103 -59.01 7.08 19.78
CA VAL A 103 -57.99 6.49 20.65
C VAL A 103 -57.50 7.58 21.59
N LYS A 104 -57.59 7.38 22.91
CA LYS A 104 -56.98 8.25 23.92
C LYS A 104 -56.00 7.44 24.75
N ASP A 105 -54.71 7.59 24.46
CA ASP A 105 -53.67 6.72 25.03
C ASP A 105 -52.29 7.38 25.07
N THR A 106 -51.30 6.74 25.68
CA THR A 106 -49.90 7.14 25.55
C THR A 106 -49.31 6.64 24.22
N ALA A 107 -48.29 7.30 23.69
CA ALA A 107 -47.57 6.90 22.48
C ALA A 107 -47.00 5.48 22.61
N SER A 108 -46.48 5.13 23.79
CA SER A 108 -45.94 3.79 24.07
C SER A 108 -47.01 2.69 24.01
N ALA A 109 -48.22 2.98 24.48
CA ALA A 109 -49.34 2.04 24.48
C ALA A 109 -49.99 1.93 23.10
N LEU A 110 -50.06 3.03 22.35
CA LEU A 110 -50.40 3.01 20.94
C LEU A 110 -49.40 2.14 20.15
N LEU A 111 -48.09 2.29 20.40
CA LEU A 111 -47.05 1.54 19.70
C LEU A 111 -47.17 0.03 19.91
N ARG A 112 -47.53 -0.43 21.11
CA ARG A 112 -47.79 -1.87 21.38
C ARG A 112 -48.93 -2.45 20.54
N ASN A 113 -49.83 -1.61 20.03
CA ASN A 113 -50.98 -1.99 19.22
C ASN A 113 -50.92 -1.38 17.80
N PHE A 114 -49.74 -0.96 17.36
CA PHE A 114 -49.57 -0.08 16.21
C PHE A 114 -50.14 -0.68 14.92
N ASP A 115 -49.86 -1.95 14.63
CA ASP A 115 -50.32 -2.60 13.41
C ASP A 115 -51.84 -2.70 13.34
N VAL A 116 -52.50 -3.02 14.45
CA VAL A 116 -53.97 -3.05 14.50
C VAL A 116 -54.56 -1.66 14.30
N MET A 117 -53.97 -0.64 14.95
CA MET A 117 -54.44 0.75 14.83
C MET A 117 -54.21 1.30 13.41
N ARG A 118 -53.10 0.94 12.78
CA ARG A 118 -52.78 1.28 11.39
C ARG A 118 -53.81 0.72 10.42
N VAL A 119 -54.17 -0.57 10.56
CA VAL A 119 -55.21 -1.21 9.74
C VAL A 119 -56.58 -0.57 9.98
N LYS A 120 -56.95 -0.33 11.25
CA LYS A 120 -58.22 0.36 11.57
C LYS A 120 -58.27 1.77 10.98
N ALA A 121 -57.19 2.53 11.05
CA ALA A 121 -57.12 3.86 10.43
C ALA A 121 -57.26 3.81 8.91
N ALA A 122 -56.56 2.88 8.25
CA ALA A 122 -56.62 2.70 6.79
C ALA A 122 -58.04 2.32 6.33
N ASN A 123 -58.76 1.54 7.12
CA ASN A 123 -60.14 1.12 6.84
C ASN A 123 -61.21 2.15 7.30
N GLY A 124 -60.81 3.35 7.73
CA GLY A 124 -61.74 4.38 8.20
C GLY A 124 -62.36 4.12 9.59
N GLY A 125 -61.94 3.07 10.29
CA GLY A 125 -62.43 2.68 11.61
C GLY A 125 -61.89 3.50 12.78
N LEU A 126 -61.04 4.50 12.53
CA LEU A 126 -60.57 5.47 13.52
C LEU A 126 -60.89 6.90 13.06
N SER A 127 -61.53 7.67 13.94
CA SER A 127 -61.84 9.08 13.70
C SER A 127 -60.66 9.96 14.10
N SER A 128 -60.15 9.82 15.34
CA SER A 128 -59.05 10.62 15.86
C SER A 128 -58.15 9.83 16.82
N VAL A 129 -56.94 10.35 17.06
CA VAL A 129 -56.03 9.84 18.08
C VAL A 129 -55.57 11.01 18.94
N VAL A 130 -55.71 10.88 20.25
CA VAL A 130 -55.31 11.86 21.26
C VAL A 130 -54.25 11.22 22.13
N LEU A 131 -53.00 11.63 21.92
CA LEU A 131 -51.90 11.17 22.76
C LEU A 131 -51.84 11.96 24.07
N THR A 132 -51.67 11.27 25.18
CA THR A 132 -51.64 11.88 26.52
C THR A 132 -50.25 12.36 26.94
N ASP A 133 -49.21 12.03 26.16
CA ASP A 133 -47.84 12.47 26.41
C ASP A 133 -47.65 13.97 26.16
N LYS A 134 -46.79 14.61 26.95
CA LYS A 134 -46.44 16.04 26.78
C LYS A 134 -45.66 16.32 25.48
N LYS A 135 -44.85 15.35 25.03
CA LYS A 135 -44.05 15.39 23.79
C LYS A 135 -44.03 13.99 23.18
N PRO A 136 -45.11 13.57 22.51
CA PRO A 136 -45.22 12.22 22.01
C PRO A 136 -44.14 11.92 20.95
N ALA A 137 -43.53 10.74 21.04
CA ALA A 137 -42.54 10.26 20.09
C ALA A 137 -42.75 8.77 19.81
N LEU A 138 -42.49 8.36 18.58
CA LEU A 138 -42.60 6.98 18.13
C LEU A 138 -41.31 6.53 17.45
N THR A 139 -40.82 5.37 17.88
CA THR A 139 -39.75 4.64 17.19
C THR A 139 -40.40 3.53 16.36
N LEU A 140 -40.24 3.60 15.04
CA LEU A 140 -40.90 2.71 14.08
C LEU A 140 -39.86 2.03 13.19
N THR A 141 -40.18 0.86 12.66
CA THR A 141 -39.47 0.31 11.49
C THR A 141 -39.81 1.13 10.24
N ALA A 142 -39.00 1.03 9.18
CA ALA A 142 -39.28 1.69 7.90
C ALA A 142 -40.64 1.24 7.34
N ALA A 143 -40.92 -0.06 7.40
CA ALA A 143 -42.19 -0.63 6.95
C ALA A 143 -43.39 -0.09 7.74
N GLN A 144 -43.27 0.04 9.07
CA GLN A 144 -44.32 0.62 9.90
C GLN A 144 -44.60 2.07 9.54
N TYR A 145 -43.57 2.91 9.37
CA TYR A 145 -43.74 4.33 9.05
C TYR A 145 -44.43 4.56 7.70
N LEU A 146 -43.98 3.83 6.67
CA LEU A 146 -44.50 3.94 5.30
C LEU A 146 -45.92 3.37 5.21
N GLY A 147 -46.17 2.23 5.87
CA GLY A 147 -47.48 1.59 5.86
C GLY A 147 -48.53 2.29 6.72
N SER A 148 -48.18 3.35 7.47
CA SER A 148 -49.05 3.98 8.47
C SER A 148 -49.50 5.39 8.12
N GLU A 149 -49.54 5.77 6.84
CA GLU A 149 -49.93 7.12 6.42
C GLU A 149 -51.28 7.58 7.01
N ALA A 150 -52.33 6.75 6.91
CA ALA A 150 -53.66 7.05 7.44
C ALA A 150 -53.68 7.24 8.97
N LEU A 151 -52.85 6.48 9.71
CA LEU A 151 -52.72 6.65 11.15
C LEU A 151 -51.90 7.88 11.51
N ARG A 152 -50.79 8.12 10.81
CA ARG A 152 -49.92 9.29 11.03
C ARG A 152 -50.64 10.60 10.74
N ALA A 153 -51.56 10.64 9.77
CA ALA A 153 -52.42 11.79 9.51
C ALA A 153 -53.27 12.20 10.74
N LYS A 154 -53.52 11.26 11.66
CA LYS A 154 -54.26 11.48 12.92
C LYS A 154 -53.34 11.77 14.11
N LEU A 155 -52.02 11.71 13.94
CA LEU A 155 -50.99 11.86 14.98
C LEU A 155 -50.24 13.19 14.82
N GLN A 156 -50.87 14.28 15.21
CA GLN A 156 -50.27 15.61 15.14
C GLN A 156 -49.24 15.85 16.26
N GLY A 157 -48.15 16.55 15.95
CA GLY A 157 -47.12 16.92 16.94
C GLY A 157 -46.23 15.76 17.41
N VAL A 158 -46.25 14.61 16.74
CA VAL A 158 -45.45 13.42 17.11
C VAL A 158 -44.07 13.46 16.44
N GLY A 159 -43.01 13.25 17.23
CA GLY A 159 -41.66 13.02 16.72
C GLY A 159 -41.47 11.58 16.24
N TYR A 160 -40.86 11.38 15.06
CA TYR A 160 -40.62 10.04 14.50
C TYR A 160 -39.12 9.73 14.44
N THR A 161 -38.75 8.54 14.92
CA THR A 161 -37.42 7.95 14.71
C THR A 161 -37.58 6.61 14.03
N ILE A 162 -36.80 6.35 12.98
CA ILE A 162 -36.80 5.05 12.32
C ILE A 162 -35.70 4.20 12.93
N GLN A 163 -36.04 3.04 13.47
CA GLN A 163 -35.08 2.04 13.93
C GLN A 163 -35.28 0.75 13.16
N ASP A 164 -34.31 0.38 12.33
CA ASP A 164 -34.42 -0.78 11.44
C ASP A 164 -33.04 -1.32 11.02
N THR A 165 -33.04 -2.34 10.18
CA THR A 165 -31.89 -2.85 9.45
C THR A 165 -31.33 -1.81 8.47
N ALA A 166 -30.03 -1.91 8.17
CA ALA A 166 -29.36 -1.01 7.24
C ALA A 166 -30.00 -1.09 5.84
N THR A 167 -30.32 -2.31 5.40
CA THR A 167 -30.96 -2.57 4.11
C THR A 167 -32.36 -1.96 4.02
N ALA A 168 -33.18 -2.05 5.08
CA ALA A 168 -34.51 -1.45 5.07
C ALA A 168 -34.45 0.09 5.01
N ILE A 169 -33.53 0.70 5.75
CA ILE A 169 -33.32 2.16 5.71
C ILE A 169 -32.82 2.59 4.33
N ALA A 170 -31.83 1.89 3.77
CA ALA A 170 -31.28 2.21 2.46
C ALA A 170 -32.31 2.08 1.34
N SER A 171 -33.09 0.99 1.34
CA SER A 171 -34.14 0.74 0.33
C SER A 171 -35.24 1.81 0.34
N ASN A 172 -35.41 2.52 1.45
CA ASN A 172 -36.46 3.53 1.64
C ASN A 172 -35.88 4.94 1.84
N ALA A 173 -34.62 5.18 1.49
CA ALA A 173 -33.89 6.39 1.87
C ALA A 173 -34.60 7.69 1.48
N GLN A 174 -35.19 7.75 0.28
CA GLN A 174 -35.93 8.92 -0.21
C GLN A 174 -37.17 9.23 0.63
N ALA A 175 -37.96 8.19 0.96
CA ALA A 175 -39.19 8.35 1.74
C ALA A 175 -38.91 8.65 3.22
N LEU A 176 -37.71 8.32 3.71
CA LEU A 176 -37.28 8.59 5.07
C LEU A 176 -36.47 9.89 5.20
N ALA A 177 -36.26 10.63 4.10
CA ALA A 177 -35.46 11.85 4.09
C ALA A 177 -35.96 12.86 5.14
N GLY A 178 -35.03 13.38 5.96
CA GLY A 178 -35.32 14.34 7.02
C GLY A 178 -35.74 13.76 8.38
N LEU A 179 -36.04 12.47 8.45
CA LEU A 179 -36.32 11.75 9.71
C LEU A 179 -35.02 11.31 10.39
N ASN A 180 -35.04 11.22 11.72
CA ASN A 180 -33.94 10.60 12.44
C ASN A 180 -33.98 9.08 12.22
N VAL A 181 -32.83 8.48 11.91
CA VAL A 181 -32.68 7.05 11.68
C VAL A 181 -31.66 6.45 12.65
N SER A 182 -31.87 5.19 13.02
CA SER A 182 -31.04 4.40 13.94
C SER A 182 -30.92 3.00 13.36
N VAL A 183 -29.70 2.50 13.19
CA VAL A 183 -29.46 1.18 12.60
C VAL A 183 -29.04 0.21 13.69
N ILE A 184 -29.67 -0.97 13.71
CA ILE A 184 -29.24 -2.13 14.49
C ILE A 184 -29.19 -3.32 13.53
N ASP A 185 -28.00 -3.75 13.12
CA ASP A 185 -27.86 -4.77 12.07
C ASP A 185 -26.52 -5.52 12.17
N THR A 186 -26.28 -6.48 11.28
CA THR A 186 -24.99 -7.16 11.14
C THR A 186 -23.96 -6.25 10.48
N VAL A 187 -22.67 -6.50 10.73
CA VAL A 187 -21.56 -5.77 10.07
C VAL A 187 -21.67 -5.84 8.54
N ALA A 188 -22.02 -7.01 7.99
CA ALA A 188 -22.13 -7.21 6.55
C ALA A 188 -23.22 -6.33 5.92
N ASN A 189 -24.40 -6.29 6.53
CA ASN A 189 -25.50 -5.46 6.02
C ASN A 189 -25.18 -3.96 6.12
N VAL A 190 -24.53 -3.52 7.20
CA VAL A 190 -24.05 -2.13 7.32
C VAL A 190 -23.02 -1.82 6.23
N GLN A 191 -22.05 -2.72 6.02
CA GLN A 191 -20.99 -2.57 5.01
C GLN A 191 -21.55 -2.39 3.59
N SER A 192 -22.58 -3.16 3.24
CA SER A 192 -23.23 -3.09 1.91
C SER A 192 -24.07 -1.84 1.69
N ASN A 193 -24.41 -1.10 2.75
CA ASN A 193 -25.33 0.04 2.69
C ASN A 193 -24.69 1.38 3.14
N LEU A 194 -23.36 1.45 3.23
CA LEU A 194 -22.65 2.63 3.74
C LEU A 194 -22.98 3.93 3.00
N ASP A 195 -23.16 3.89 1.68
CA ASP A 195 -23.44 5.08 0.88
C ASP A 195 -24.79 5.73 1.26
N ALA A 196 -25.83 4.92 1.43
CA ALA A 196 -27.13 5.41 1.89
C ALA A 196 -27.05 5.97 3.32
N LEU A 197 -26.33 5.26 4.20
CA LEU A 197 -26.14 5.68 5.59
C LEU A 197 -25.31 6.97 5.71
N GLN A 198 -24.34 7.17 4.82
CA GLN A 198 -23.57 8.41 4.72
C GLN A 198 -24.49 9.60 4.44
N GLY A 199 -25.45 9.48 3.53
CA GLY A 199 -26.42 10.55 3.24
C GLY A 199 -27.23 10.97 4.47
N PHE A 200 -27.69 10.01 5.29
CA PHE A 200 -28.35 10.33 6.55
C PHE A 200 -27.41 10.97 7.58
N ALA A 201 -26.15 10.55 7.64
CA ALA A 201 -25.16 11.15 8.54
C ALA A 201 -24.85 12.61 8.15
N GLU A 202 -24.71 12.90 6.86
CA GLU A 202 -24.50 14.26 6.34
C GLU A 202 -25.67 15.20 6.64
N GLY A 203 -26.90 14.69 6.63
CA GLY A 203 -28.08 15.43 7.06
C GLY A 203 -28.23 15.59 8.58
N GLY A 204 -27.31 15.06 9.38
CA GLY A 204 -27.43 15.01 10.85
C GLY A 204 -28.58 14.13 11.34
N LYS A 205 -28.98 13.16 10.53
CA LYS A 205 -30.15 12.29 10.75
C LYS A 205 -29.81 10.88 11.20
N LEU A 206 -28.59 10.40 10.98
CA LEU A 206 -28.14 9.12 11.51
C LEU A 206 -27.75 9.26 12.98
N SER A 207 -28.61 8.77 13.87
CA SER A 207 -28.47 8.93 15.33
C SER A 207 -27.66 7.81 16.01
N ALA A 208 -27.66 6.60 15.44
CA ALA A 208 -26.88 5.48 15.94
C ALA A 208 -26.62 4.42 14.86
N LEU A 209 -25.48 3.75 14.97
CA LEU A 209 -25.08 2.61 14.15
C LEU A 209 -24.57 1.50 15.08
N LYS A 210 -25.39 0.48 15.35
CA LYS A 210 -25.08 -0.62 16.27
C LYS A 210 -25.02 -1.96 15.53
N PHE A 211 -24.19 -2.86 16.05
CA PHE A 211 -23.92 -4.16 15.44
C PHE A 211 -24.48 -5.30 16.29
N THR A 212 -25.15 -6.27 15.66
CA THR A 212 -25.79 -7.40 16.36
C THR A 212 -24.89 -8.63 16.50
N ASN A 213 -23.84 -8.73 15.68
CA ASN A 213 -23.04 -9.96 15.55
C ASN A 213 -21.54 -9.78 15.82
N ALA A 214 -21.11 -8.65 16.40
CA ALA A 214 -19.69 -8.40 16.68
C ALA A 214 -19.47 -7.45 17.88
N ASN A 215 -18.54 -7.83 18.76
CA ASN A 215 -18.10 -6.99 19.88
C ASN A 215 -17.06 -5.93 19.45
N ASN A 216 -16.24 -6.26 18.44
CA ASN A 216 -15.24 -5.37 17.85
C ASN A 216 -15.46 -5.30 16.32
N PRO A 217 -16.55 -4.67 15.86
CA PRO A 217 -16.89 -4.62 14.44
C PRO A 217 -15.83 -3.83 13.66
N THR A 218 -15.51 -4.27 12.44
CA THR A 218 -14.65 -3.55 11.52
C THR A 218 -15.40 -3.25 10.23
N LEU A 219 -15.32 -2.02 9.74
CA LEU A 219 -15.86 -1.60 8.46
C LEU A 219 -14.74 -1.16 7.52
N THR A 220 -14.89 -1.46 6.24
CA THR A 220 -14.06 -0.92 5.16
C THR A 220 -14.74 0.32 4.61
N MET A 221 -14.08 1.47 4.68
CA MET A 221 -14.66 2.77 4.29
C MET A 221 -13.76 3.53 3.34
N THR A 222 -14.35 4.32 2.44
CA THR A 222 -13.64 5.40 1.74
C THR A 222 -13.26 6.51 2.73
N ALA A 223 -12.36 7.41 2.32
CA ALA A 223 -11.98 8.58 3.12
C ALA A 223 -13.21 9.44 3.48
N ALA A 224 -14.10 9.67 2.51
CA ALA A 224 -15.33 10.43 2.69
C ALA A 224 -16.26 9.76 3.72
N GLN A 225 -16.51 8.46 3.55
CA GLN A 225 -17.35 7.69 4.48
C GLN A 225 -16.78 7.73 5.90
N ALA A 226 -15.46 7.56 6.08
CA ALA A 226 -14.83 7.58 7.40
C ALA A 226 -14.96 8.93 8.11
N LEU A 227 -14.86 10.04 7.38
CA LEU A 227 -15.04 11.38 7.96
C LEU A 227 -16.48 11.65 8.40
N LYS A 228 -17.47 11.09 7.69
CA LYS A 228 -18.90 11.31 7.98
C LYS A 228 -19.48 10.31 8.99
N LEU A 229 -19.12 9.04 8.86
CA LEU A 229 -19.66 7.93 9.63
C LEU A 229 -18.77 7.51 10.81
N GLY A 230 -17.47 7.82 10.77
CA GLY A 230 -16.49 7.24 11.70
C GLY A 230 -16.72 7.59 13.18
N ASN A 231 -17.38 8.71 13.47
CA ASN A 231 -17.76 9.08 14.84
C ASN A 231 -19.06 8.43 15.31
N ILE A 232 -19.91 8.00 14.38
CA ILE A 232 -21.23 7.39 14.66
C ILE A 232 -21.09 5.87 14.77
N ALA A 233 -20.21 5.27 13.96
CA ALA A 233 -19.92 3.85 13.97
C ALA A 233 -19.05 3.50 15.18
N ALA A 234 -19.55 2.66 16.08
CA ALA A 234 -18.75 2.04 17.13
C ALA A 234 -17.85 0.91 16.58
N ALA A 235 -17.18 1.14 15.43
CA ALA A 235 -16.38 0.16 14.70
C ALA A 235 -14.95 0.66 14.46
N SER A 236 -14.00 -0.27 14.34
CA SER A 236 -12.71 0.00 13.70
C SER A 236 -12.89 0.20 12.19
N ILE A 237 -12.01 0.99 11.59
CA ILE A 237 -12.08 1.37 10.18
C ILE A 237 -10.82 0.90 9.47
N THR A 238 -11.02 0.09 8.43
CA THR A 238 -10.04 -0.10 7.37
C THR A 238 -10.36 0.92 6.28
N LEU A 239 -9.47 1.88 6.04
CA LEU A 239 -9.65 2.79 4.91
C LEU A 239 -9.28 2.07 3.63
N LYS A 240 -10.14 2.17 2.62
CA LYS A 240 -9.87 1.71 1.26
C LYS A 240 -10.25 2.79 0.27
N ASP A 241 -9.25 3.47 -0.27
CA ASP A 241 -9.44 4.62 -1.17
C ASP A 241 -8.18 4.91 -1.98
N THR A 242 -8.26 5.86 -2.92
CA THR A 242 -7.10 6.35 -3.68
C THR A 242 -6.20 7.23 -2.80
N ALA A 243 -4.90 7.26 -3.10
CA ALA A 243 -3.94 8.14 -2.43
C ALA A 243 -4.33 9.62 -2.55
N ALA A 244 -4.92 10.02 -3.69
CA ALA A 244 -5.44 11.38 -3.88
C ALA A 244 -6.53 11.73 -2.85
N ASN A 245 -7.49 10.81 -2.63
CA ASN A 245 -8.54 11.00 -1.63
C ASN A 245 -8.01 10.97 -0.19
N ILE A 246 -7.01 10.13 0.08
CA ILE A 246 -6.31 10.14 1.38
C ILE A 246 -5.60 11.48 1.60
N GLN A 247 -4.91 11.99 0.58
CA GLN A 247 -4.19 13.27 0.63
C GLN A 247 -5.12 14.45 0.87
N SER A 248 -6.20 14.57 0.10
CA SER A 248 -7.15 15.69 0.22
C SER A 248 -7.86 15.73 1.57
N ASN A 249 -7.95 14.59 2.26
CA ASN A 249 -8.64 14.43 3.53
C ASN A 249 -7.68 14.20 4.72
N PHE A 250 -6.37 14.34 4.50
CA PHE A 250 -5.34 13.87 5.43
C PHE A 250 -5.52 14.38 6.86
N ASP A 251 -5.75 15.69 7.03
CA ASP A 251 -5.88 16.30 8.35
C ASP A 251 -7.06 15.71 9.13
N GLY A 252 -8.22 15.55 8.49
CA GLY A 252 -9.40 14.95 9.13
C GLY A 252 -9.20 13.46 9.46
N LEU A 253 -8.59 12.71 8.54
CA LEU A 253 -8.32 11.28 8.75
C LEU A 253 -7.29 11.06 9.87
N SER A 254 -6.27 11.91 9.95
CA SER A 254 -5.20 11.80 10.96
C SER A 254 -5.69 11.94 12.41
N LEU A 255 -6.82 12.63 12.61
CA LEU A 255 -7.46 12.80 13.91
C LEU A 255 -8.29 11.59 14.35
N SER A 256 -8.64 10.69 13.43
CA SER A 256 -9.47 9.54 13.74
C SER A 256 -8.68 8.43 14.43
N LYS A 257 -9.07 8.13 15.68
CA LYS A 257 -8.53 7.00 16.45
C LYS A 257 -9.10 5.65 16.01
N LYS A 258 -10.12 5.64 15.14
CA LYS A 258 -10.82 4.43 14.70
C LYS A 258 -10.18 3.78 13.47
N ILE A 259 -9.40 4.54 12.70
CA ILE A 259 -8.69 4.00 11.54
C ILE A 259 -7.55 3.11 12.04
N THR A 260 -7.55 1.85 11.64
CA THR A 260 -6.53 0.86 12.03
C THR A 260 -5.59 0.50 10.89
N SER A 261 -6.05 0.60 9.64
CA SER A 261 -5.23 0.38 8.44
C SER A 261 -5.72 1.23 7.26
N VAL A 262 -4.82 1.50 6.31
CA VAL A 262 -5.13 2.18 5.05
C VAL A 262 -4.64 1.31 3.90
N GLN A 263 -5.55 0.93 3.02
CA GLN A 263 -5.33 0.20 1.79
C GLN A 263 -5.57 1.14 0.61
N LEU A 264 -4.52 1.38 -0.18
CA LEU A 264 -4.65 2.22 -1.37
C LEU A 264 -5.22 1.41 -2.53
N THR A 265 -6.12 2.03 -3.30
CA THR A 265 -6.75 1.39 -4.49
C THR A 265 -6.04 1.74 -5.79
N ASP A 266 -5.01 2.58 -5.74
CA ASP A 266 -4.22 2.98 -6.90
C ASP A 266 -3.56 1.74 -7.55
N THR A 267 -3.61 1.68 -8.89
CA THR A 267 -3.02 0.58 -9.66
C THR A 267 -1.50 0.69 -9.78
N ALA A 268 -0.99 1.92 -9.68
CA ALA A 268 0.43 2.22 -9.64
C ALA A 268 0.81 2.78 -8.27
N ARG A 269 2.04 2.54 -7.83
CA ARG A 269 2.60 2.99 -6.55
C ARG A 269 2.47 4.51 -6.45
N PRO A 270 1.54 5.03 -5.63
CA PRO A 270 1.25 6.45 -5.62
C PRO A 270 2.23 7.20 -4.71
N VAL A 271 2.30 8.52 -4.92
CA VAL A 271 3.03 9.44 -4.04
C VAL A 271 2.03 10.20 -3.19
N LEU A 272 2.12 10.06 -1.86
CA LEU A 272 1.38 10.89 -0.92
C LEU A 272 2.20 12.12 -0.58
N GLN A 273 1.75 13.28 -1.08
CA GLN A 273 2.41 14.56 -0.81
C GLN A 273 1.83 15.21 0.45
N LEU A 274 2.69 15.47 1.43
CA LEU A 274 2.34 16.05 2.72
C LEU A 274 3.10 17.35 2.93
N THR A 275 2.44 18.36 3.50
CA THR A 275 3.16 19.52 4.06
C THR A 275 4.02 19.11 5.26
N GLU A 276 5.03 19.91 5.62
CA GLU A 276 5.81 19.69 6.84
C GLU A 276 4.94 19.52 8.09
N ALA A 277 3.84 20.29 8.20
CA ALA A 277 2.92 20.23 9.33
C ALA A 277 2.12 18.92 9.35
N GLN A 278 1.64 18.47 8.18
CA GLN A 278 0.90 17.22 8.04
C GLN A 278 1.79 16.02 8.35
N TYR A 279 3.02 15.98 7.84
CA TYR A 279 3.97 14.92 8.15
C TYR A 279 4.21 14.78 9.66
N LYS A 280 4.50 15.91 10.35
CA LYS A 280 4.79 15.91 11.80
C LYS A 280 3.60 15.48 12.64
N LYS A 281 2.39 15.97 12.33
CA LYS A 281 1.18 15.65 13.10
C LYS A 281 0.59 14.29 12.75
N GLY A 282 0.79 13.83 11.51
CA GLY A 282 0.19 12.62 10.95
C GLY A 282 1.03 11.36 11.07
N ALA A 283 2.16 11.37 11.79
CA ALA A 283 3.08 10.22 11.87
C ALA A 283 2.38 8.90 12.28
N THR A 284 1.43 8.95 13.22
CA THR A 284 0.66 7.78 13.68
C THR A 284 -0.33 7.28 12.64
N PHE A 285 -0.86 8.17 11.80
CA PHE A 285 -1.71 7.81 10.67
C PHE A 285 -0.86 7.22 9.54
N MET A 286 0.29 7.83 9.24
CA MET A 286 1.23 7.35 8.22
C MET A 286 1.75 5.95 8.49
N ALA A 287 1.97 5.58 9.76
CA ALA A 287 2.35 4.21 10.12
C ALA A 287 1.31 3.14 9.72
N LYS A 288 0.08 3.54 9.37
CA LYS A 288 -1.02 2.66 8.94
C LYS A 288 -1.17 2.59 7.41
N VAL A 289 -0.44 3.43 6.67
CA VAL A 289 -0.45 3.49 5.21
C VAL A 289 0.71 2.64 4.69
N THR A 290 0.41 1.70 3.80
CA THR A 290 1.41 0.82 3.18
C THR A 290 1.37 0.96 1.67
N GLY A 291 2.46 0.60 0.98
CA GLY A 291 2.52 0.63 -0.49
C GLY A 291 2.58 2.02 -1.12
N VAL A 292 2.88 3.07 -0.35
CA VAL A 292 2.95 4.46 -0.82
C VAL A 292 4.38 4.99 -0.80
N ALA A 293 4.69 5.92 -1.69
CA ALA A 293 5.87 6.77 -1.56
C ALA A 293 5.48 8.06 -0.83
N VAL A 294 6.29 8.50 0.13
CA VAL A 294 6.00 9.72 0.89
C VAL A 294 6.83 10.86 0.34
N SER A 295 6.16 11.96 -0.01
CA SER A 295 6.81 13.23 -0.35
C SER A 295 6.50 14.28 0.71
N VAL A 296 7.50 15.00 1.19
CA VAL A 296 7.30 16.16 2.07
C VAL A 296 7.55 17.45 1.30
N GLN A 297 6.56 18.35 1.35
CA GLN A 297 6.60 19.66 0.71
C GLN A 297 7.06 20.75 1.70
N PHE A 298 8.10 21.46 1.30
CA PHE A 298 8.69 22.60 2.00
C PHE A 298 8.27 23.91 1.33
N SER A 299 8.14 24.98 2.11
CA SER A 299 7.68 26.29 1.59
C SER A 299 8.79 27.14 0.97
N GLY A 300 10.05 26.92 1.37
CA GLY A 300 11.22 27.63 0.85
C GLY A 300 11.88 26.95 -0.35
N ASN A 301 12.88 27.62 -0.92
CA ASN A 301 13.78 27.05 -1.91
C ASN A 301 14.75 26.06 -1.24
N TYR A 302 15.32 25.14 -2.01
CA TYR A 302 16.31 24.18 -1.48
C TYR A 302 17.46 24.87 -0.73
N GLY A 303 17.99 25.96 -1.28
CA GLY A 303 19.08 26.74 -0.68
C GLY A 303 18.75 27.37 0.68
N ASP A 304 17.47 27.47 1.05
CA ASP A 304 17.02 27.99 2.35
C ASP A 304 17.21 26.96 3.48
N TYR A 305 17.47 25.69 3.13
CA TYR A 305 17.54 24.57 4.07
C TYR A 305 18.92 23.90 4.10
N LYS A 306 19.31 23.46 5.30
CA LYS A 306 20.44 22.54 5.47
C LYS A 306 19.90 21.11 5.49
N VAL A 307 20.05 20.39 4.39
CA VAL A 307 19.67 18.97 4.27
C VAL A 307 20.88 18.10 4.62
N LYS A 308 20.70 17.14 5.52
CA LYS A 308 21.76 16.21 5.94
C LYS A 308 21.19 14.81 6.16
N ALA A 309 21.77 13.80 5.55
CA ALA A 309 21.45 12.42 5.87
C ALA A 309 22.01 12.02 7.24
N ASN A 310 21.26 11.19 7.97
CA ASN A 310 21.63 10.65 9.26
C ASN A 310 21.94 9.14 9.15
N THR A 311 22.67 8.61 10.14
CA THR A 311 23.08 7.19 10.14
C THR A 311 21.93 6.21 10.33
N ASP A 312 20.76 6.66 10.79
CA ASP A 312 19.58 5.81 11.01
C ASP A 312 18.59 5.79 9.83
N GLY A 313 19.06 6.22 8.65
CA GLY A 313 18.29 6.28 7.40
C GLY A 313 17.34 7.48 7.29
N SER A 314 17.32 8.36 8.29
CA SER A 314 16.53 9.59 8.23
C SER A 314 17.31 10.77 7.66
N TYR A 315 16.61 11.85 7.35
CA TYR A 315 17.18 13.10 6.87
C TYR A 315 16.82 14.25 7.81
N SER A 316 17.82 15.05 8.16
CA SER A 316 17.65 16.32 8.86
C SER A 316 17.44 17.44 7.85
N VAL A 317 16.38 18.22 8.00
CA VAL A 317 16.14 19.46 7.23
C VAL A 317 16.00 20.59 8.24
N GLY A 318 17.04 21.41 8.35
CA GLY A 318 17.20 22.35 9.47
C GLY A 318 17.34 21.59 10.80
N SER A 319 16.51 21.91 11.79
CA SER A 319 16.47 21.22 13.10
C SER A 319 15.50 20.02 13.15
N ASN A 320 14.76 19.77 12.07
CA ASN A 320 13.73 18.72 12.03
C ASN A 320 14.27 17.46 11.38
N LYS A 321 13.77 16.29 11.83
CA LYS A 321 14.17 14.97 11.35
C LYS A 321 13.01 14.29 10.62
N TYR A 322 13.27 13.72 9.45
CA TYR A 322 12.31 13.08 8.55
C TYR A 322 12.76 11.65 8.26
N LYS A 323 11.94 10.66 8.60
CA LYS A 323 12.20 9.23 8.40
C LYS A 323 11.08 8.59 7.56
N GLY A 324 11.42 7.68 6.66
CA GLY A 324 10.46 7.06 5.74
C GLY A 324 9.89 8.05 4.73
N VAL A 325 10.68 9.04 4.33
CA VAL A 325 10.33 10.02 3.29
C VAL A 325 11.17 9.72 2.06
N ASN A 326 10.51 9.49 0.92
CA ASN A 326 11.16 9.13 -0.32
C ASN A 326 11.56 10.36 -1.14
N ILE A 327 10.78 11.45 -1.06
CA ILE A 327 10.97 12.67 -1.85
C ILE A 327 10.87 13.92 -0.97
N PHE A 328 11.78 14.85 -1.18
CA PHE A 328 11.64 16.23 -0.68
C PHE A 328 11.31 17.16 -1.84
N SER A 329 10.25 17.93 -1.66
CA SER A 329 9.75 18.89 -2.65
C SER A 329 9.88 20.31 -2.09
N PHE A 330 10.86 21.05 -2.58
CA PHE A 330 11.07 22.46 -2.27
C PHE A 330 10.34 23.33 -3.30
N ARG A 331 10.33 24.65 -3.10
CA ARG A 331 9.64 25.59 -3.99
C ARG A 331 10.25 25.63 -5.39
N ASP A 332 11.56 25.47 -5.51
CA ASP A 332 12.34 25.58 -6.76
C ASP A 332 12.78 24.23 -7.35
N THR A 333 12.83 23.17 -6.54
CA THR A 333 13.26 21.84 -6.98
C THR A 333 12.69 20.73 -6.12
N ALA A 334 12.81 19.49 -6.58
CA ALA A 334 12.49 18.30 -5.80
C ALA A 334 13.60 17.26 -5.98
N THR A 335 13.84 16.45 -4.96
CA THR A 335 14.88 15.42 -4.98
C THR A 335 14.46 14.18 -4.20
N PHE A 336 14.98 13.03 -4.60
CA PHE A 336 14.82 11.79 -3.83
C PHE A 336 15.67 11.85 -2.56
N VAL A 337 15.30 11.10 -1.54
CA VAL A 337 16.04 11.01 -0.27
C VAL A 337 16.27 9.57 0.13
N ASP A 338 15.22 8.80 0.38
CA ASP A 338 15.31 7.42 0.85
C ASP A 338 14.75 6.44 -0.19
N THR A 339 15.59 5.51 -0.62
CA THR A 339 15.20 4.40 -1.51
C THR A 339 14.40 3.31 -0.79
N GLY A 340 14.47 3.26 0.54
CA GLY A 340 14.00 2.14 1.37
C GLY A 340 15.10 1.13 1.72
N ASP A 341 16.31 1.27 1.16
CA ASP A 341 17.44 0.36 1.40
C ASP A 341 18.71 1.14 1.81
N ALA A 342 19.27 0.79 2.98
CA ALA A 342 20.42 1.50 3.53
C ALA A 342 21.69 1.35 2.69
N ASN A 343 21.89 0.22 2.00
CA ASN A 343 23.08 -0.02 1.20
C ASN A 343 23.04 0.78 -0.10
N ILE A 344 21.87 0.88 -0.74
CA ILE A 344 21.70 1.71 -1.94
C ILE A 344 21.77 3.20 -1.57
N ASN A 345 21.17 3.61 -0.44
CA ASN A 345 21.32 4.99 0.04
C ASN A 345 22.78 5.37 0.33
N ALA A 346 23.63 4.42 0.69
CA ALA A 346 25.05 4.68 1.00
C ALA A 346 25.89 5.04 -0.22
N VAL A 347 25.44 4.73 -1.44
CA VAL A 347 26.11 5.09 -2.70
C VAL A 347 25.44 6.26 -3.42
N LEU A 348 24.36 6.82 -2.86
CA LEU A 348 23.58 7.91 -3.45
C LEU A 348 23.73 9.23 -2.69
N LEU A 349 23.65 10.35 -3.40
CA LEU A 349 23.57 11.71 -2.83
C LEU A 349 22.12 12.13 -2.56
N GLY A 350 21.36 11.27 -1.87
CA GLY A 350 19.96 11.55 -1.50
C GLY A 350 19.81 12.86 -0.73
N GLY A 351 18.76 13.61 -1.03
CA GLY A 351 18.48 14.91 -0.42
C GLY A 351 19.24 16.07 -1.03
N THR A 352 19.96 15.85 -2.13
CA THR A 352 20.71 16.90 -2.85
C THR A 352 20.22 17.05 -4.29
N PRO A 353 20.47 18.19 -4.97
CA PRO A 353 20.20 18.34 -6.40
C PRO A 353 21.30 17.72 -7.29
N TYR A 354 22.22 16.93 -6.72
CA TYR A 354 23.42 16.45 -7.41
C TYR A 354 23.19 15.16 -8.23
N TRP A 355 22.23 15.22 -9.14
CA TRP A 355 21.89 14.16 -10.09
C TRP A 355 21.19 14.77 -11.33
N TRP A 356 21.09 14.02 -12.42
CA TRP A 356 20.47 14.52 -13.67
C TRP A 356 18.94 14.47 -13.64
N ARG A 357 18.33 15.31 -12.79
CA ARG A 357 16.88 15.49 -12.76
C ARG A 357 16.37 16.14 -14.04
N ASP A 358 15.24 15.66 -14.57
CA ASP A 358 14.47 16.42 -15.56
C ASP A 358 13.48 17.35 -14.84
N ALA A 359 13.77 18.64 -14.85
CA ALA A 359 12.95 19.63 -14.17
C ALA A 359 11.56 19.83 -14.80
N SER A 360 11.35 19.39 -16.05
CA SER A 360 10.08 19.50 -16.78
C SER A 360 9.05 18.45 -16.35
N LYS A 361 9.47 17.44 -15.59
CA LYS A 361 8.63 16.34 -15.11
C LYS A 361 8.47 16.37 -13.59
N PRO A 362 7.31 15.95 -13.07
CA PRO A 362 7.12 15.80 -11.64
C PRO A 362 8.02 14.69 -11.09
N MET A 363 8.51 14.88 -9.86
CA MET A 363 9.14 13.78 -9.11
C MET A 363 8.08 12.75 -8.69
N GLY A 364 8.42 11.48 -8.76
CA GLY A 364 7.58 10.40 -8.29
C GLY A 364 8.30 9.06 -8.23
N THR A 365 7.55 7.99 -8.02
CA THR A 365 8.03 6.60 -8.05
C THR A 365 7.32 5.81 -9.14
N SER A 366 7.88 4.67 -9.53
CA SER A 366 7.26 3.72 -10.44
C SER A 366 6.86 2.42 -9.74
N ASP A 367 6.20 1.52 -10.47
CA ASP A 367 5.97 0.13 -10.06
C ASP A 367 7.17 -0.79 -10.32
N VAL A 368 8.19 -0.29 -11.01
CA VAL A 368 9.38 -1.08 -11.35
C VAL A 368 10.22 -1.26 -10.10
N GLN A 369 10.17 -2.45 -9.51
CA GLN A 369 11.06 -2.83 -8.43
C GLN A 369 12.46 -3.11 -8.98
N VAL A 370 13.44 -2.31 -8.56
CA VAL A 370 14.86 -2.60 -8.79
C VAL A 370 15.26 -3.81 -7.96
N LYS A 371 14.81 -3.83 -6.70
CA LYS A 371 14.86 -4.98 -5.81
C LYS A 371 13.67 -4.94 -4.86
N SER A 372 13.45 -6.02 -4.11
CA SER A 372 12.40 -6.04 -3.08
C SER A 372 12.51 -4.82 -2.15
N GLY A 373 11.43 -4.04 -2.08
CA GLY A 373 11.34 -2.81 -1.27
C GLY A 373 11.88 -1.54 -1.92
N VAL A 374 12.63 -1.63 -3.04
CA VAL A 374 13.21 -0.48 -3.74
C VAL A 374 12.61 -0.36 -5.13
N TYR A 375 11.97 0.78 -5.39
CA TYR A 375 11.31 1.04 -6.65
C TYR A 375 12.03 2.19 -7.37
N ALA A 376 12.20 2.06 -8.68
CA ALA A 376 12.76 3.12 -9.49
C ALA A 376 11.91 4.40 -9.39
N LEU A 377 12.55 5.54 -9.61
CA LEU A 377 11.84 6.81 -9.77
C LEU A 377 10.86 6.74 -10.95
N ALA A 378 9.87 7.62 -10.95
CA ALA A 378 8.89 7.70 -12.04
C ALA A 378 9.60 7.95 -13.37
N GLU A 379 9.04 7.40 -14.45
CA GLU A 379 9.57 7.62 -15.80
C GLU A 379 9.68 9.12 -16.11
N GLY A 380 10.85 9.53 -16.59
CA GLY A 380 11.16 10.94 -16.86
C GLY A 380 11.47 11.78 -15.62
N ALA A 381 11.55 11.23 -14.41
CA ALA A 381 12.07 11.98 -13.26
C ALA A 381 13.55 12.38 -13.45
N SER A 382 14.32 11.53 -14.13
CA SER A 382 15.67 11.80 -14.62
C SER A 382 15.70 12.08 -16.11
N ARG A 383 16.70 12.85 -16.55
CA ARG A 383 17.01 13.03 -17.97
C ARG A 383 17.39 11.68 -18.59
N GLN A 384 16.71 11.31 -19.68
CA GLN A 384 16.94 10.06 -20.40
C GLN A 384 17.91 10.21 -21.58
N THR A 385 18.38 11.43 -21.85
CA THR A 385 19.42 11.71 -22.84
C THR A 385 20.42 12.68 -22.27
N LEU A 386 21.68 12.25 -22.26
CA LEU A 386 22.84 13.01 -21.79
C LEU A 386 23.86 13.11 -22.91
N THR A 387 24.45 14.28 -23.07
CA THR A 387 25.51 14.52 -24.05
C THR A 387 26.88 14.40 -23.37
N TYR A 388 27.89 13.97 -24.14
CA TYR A 388 29.27 14.01 -23.67
C TYR A 388 30.23 14.58 -24.70
N SER A 389 31.34 15.18 -24.26
CA SER A 389 32.38 15.69 -25.17
C SER A 389 33.78 15.49 -24.60
N PHE A 390 34.80 15.69 -25.43
CA PHE A 390 36.21 15.62 -25.03
C PHE A 390 36.83 17.01 -24.97
N LEU A 391 37.35 17.38 -23.80
CA LEU A 391 37.97 18.67 -23.54
C LEU A 391 39.25 18.88 -24.36
N ASN A 392 39.53 20.15 -24.64
CA ASN A 392 40.78 20.62 -25.21
C ASN A 392 41.42 21.67 -24.30
N GLN A 393 42.66 22.04 -24.62
CA GLN A 393 43.45 23.00 -23.84
C GLN A 393 42.74 24.35 -23.63
N GLN A 394 41.94 24.81 -24.58
CA GLN A 394 41.22 26.09 -24.47
C GLN A 394 40.09 26.02 -23.43
N ASN A 395 39.51 24.85 -23.20
CA ASN A 395 38.43 24.68 -22.24
C ASN A 395 38.88 24.83 -20.78
N VAL A 396 40.15 24.51 -20.47
CA VAL A 396 40.68 24.49 -19.10
C VAL A 396 41.73 25.56 -18.83
N ALA A 397 42.11 26.36 -19.84
CA ALA A 397 43.20 27.33 -19.72
C ALA A 397 43.03 28.27 -18.52
N GLY A 398 44.05 28.32 -17.66
CA GLY A 398 44.07 29.18 -16.47
C GLY A 398 43.18 28.71 -15.31
N THR A 399 42.59 27.51 -15.40
CA THR A 399 41.83 26.88 -14.31
C THR A 399 42.71 25.91 -13.51
N ALA A 400 42.18 25.37 -12.40
CA ALA A 400 42.85 24.30 -11.66
C ALA A 400 43.01 23.00 -12.48
N ASP A 401 42.20 22.82 -13.52
CA ASP A 401 42.23 21.64 -14.38
C ASP A 401 43.38 21.69 -15.42
N ASP A 402 44.05 22.84 -15.57
CA ASP A 402 45.09 23.10 -16.57
C ASP A 402 46.45 22.41 -16.29
N VAL A 403 46.61 21.81 -15.10
CA VAL A 403 47.91 21.28 -14.64
C VAL A 403 48.41 20.16 -15.57
N HIS A 404 49.33 20.50 -16.47
CA HIS A 404 49.81 19.61 -17.54
C HIS A 404 48.68 18.91 -18.30
N PHE A 405 47.61 19.64 -18.61
CA PHE A 405 46.45 19.10 -19.30
C PHE A 405 46.84 18.42 -20.62
N GLN A 406 46.20 17.29 -20.89
CA GLN A 406 46.23 16.64 -22.20
C GLN A 406 44.82 16.17 -22.59
N SER A 407 44.46 16.36 -23.86
CA SER A 407 43.25 15.74 -24.40
C SER A 407 43.36 14.23 -24.35
N MET A 408 42.23 13.55 -24.09
CA MET A 408 42.18 12.09 -24.07
C MET A 408 42.71 11.47 -25.36
N THR A 409 43.50 10.42 -25.19
CA THR A 409 44.04 9.59 -26.27
C THR A 409 42.93 8.80 -26.99
N LEU A 410 43.22 8.26 -28.18
CA LEU A 410 42.24 7.44 -28.91
C LEU A 410 41.73 6.23 -28.09
N PRO A 411 42.58 5.46 -27.37
CA PRO A 411 42.10 4.38 -26.50
C PRO A 411 41.17 4.89 -25.38
N GLN A 412 41.50 6.01 -24.74
CA GLN A 412 40.65 6.62 -23.70
C GLN A 412 39.30 7.07 -24.26
N LYS A 413 39.28 7.75 -25.42
CA LYS A 413 38.04 8.15 -26.10
C LYS A 413 37.20 6.94 -26.48
N LYS A 414 37.81 5.84 -26.94
CA LYS A 414 37.10 4.59 -27.23
C LYS A 414 36.49 4.00 -25.95
N ALA A 415 37.26 3.94 -24.87
CA ALA A 415 36.79 3.41 -23.60
C ALA A 415 35.61 4.21 -23.03
N VAL A 416 35.58 5.54 -23.18
CA VAL A 416 34.42 6.37 -22.81
C VAL A 416 33.17 5.96 -23.61
N ARG A 417 33.31 5.77 -24.92
CA ARG A 417 32.19 5.31 -25.77
C ARG A 417 31.71 3.91 -25.38
N ASP A 418 32.64 3.00 -25.13
CA ASP A 418 32.34 1.64 -24.69
C ASP A 418 31.63 1.65 -23.33
N ALA A 419 32.09 2.46 -22.37
CA ALA A 419 31.47 2.61 -21.06
C ALA A 419 30.04 3.17 -21.15
N PHE A 420 29.79 4.10 -22.07
CA PHE A 420 28.45 4.63 -22.31
C PHE A 420 27.52 3.67 -23.07
N ASP A 421 28.02 2.90 -24.06
CA ASP A 421 27.24 1.82 -24.70
C ASP A 421 26.86 0.75 -23.66
N TYR A 422 27.80 0.38 -22.78
CA TYR A 422 27.56 -0.48 -21.64
C TYR A 422 26.53 0.11 -20.67
N LEU A 423 26.68 1.36 -20.25
CA LEU A 423 25.72 2.02 -19.34
C LEU A 423 24.30 2.05 -19.92
N SER A 424 24.15 2.37 -21.20
CA SER A 424 22.84 2.33 -21.88
C SER A 424 22.19 0.94 -21.89
N SER A 425 22.96 -0.14 -21.71
CA SER A 425 22.40 -1.49 -21.55
C SER A 425 21.84 -1.77 -20.15
N ILE A 426 22.39 -1.12 -19.11
CA ILE A 426 22.03 -1.39 -17.70
C ILE A 426 21.08 -0.36 -17.11
N ILE A 427 21.03 0.85 -17.65
CA ILE A 427 20.08 1.92 -17.30
C ILE A 427 19.37 2.51 -18.52
N ASN A 428 18.21 3.11 -18.31
CA ASN A 428 17.43 3.75 -19.38
C ASN A 428 17.97 5.15 -19.74
N VAL A 429 19.24 5.27 -20.11
CA VAL A 429 19.84 6.55 -20.52
C VAL A 429 20.55 6.38 -21.84
N LYS A 430 20.28 7.28 -22.78
CA LYS A 430 21.03 7.41 -24.03
C LYS A 430 22.14 8.43 -23.87
N PHE A 431 23.35 8.07 -24.27
CA PHE A 431 24.50 8.97 -24.29
C PHE A 431 24.86 9.39 -25.71
N GLU A 432 25.00 10.69 -25.95
CA GLU A 432 25.28 11.25 -27.28
C GLU A 432 26.58 12.05 -27.30
N GLU A 433 27.52 11.68 -28.16
CA GLU A 433 28.77 12.43 -28.33
C GLU A 433 28.50 13.77 -29.02
N SER A 434 28.94 14.85 -28.40
CA SER A 434 28.97 16.20 -28.95
C SER A 434 30.35 16.52 -29.52
N ASN A 435 30.36 17.11 -30.72
CA ASN A 435 31.56 17.61 -31.36
C ASN A 435 31.98 19.01 -30.86
N VAL A 436 31.35 19.53 -29.80
CA VAL A 436 31.65 20.85 -29.22
C VAL A 436 32.29 20.66 -27.84
N PRO A 437 33.63 20.71 -27.74
CA PRO A 437 34.36 20.51 -26.48
C PRO A 437 33.90 21.44 -25.36
N GLY A 438 33.63 20.86 -24.18
CA GLY A 438 33.28 21.59 -22.95
C GLY A 438 31.84 22.09 -22.87
N GLN A 439 31.00 21.81 -23.88
CA GLN A 439 29.60 22.26 -23.93
C GLN A 439 28.59 21.12 -23.75
N ALA A 440 29.07 19.89 -23.53
CA ALA A 440 28.20 18.76 -23.27
C ALA A 440 27.84 18.68 -21.77
N ASP A 441 26.89 17.80 -21.44
CA ASP A 441 26.53 17.54 -20.03
C ASP A 441 27.73 17.01 -19.25
N ILE A 442 28.46 16.05 -19.84
CA ILE A 442 29.65 15.41 -19.24
C ILE A 442 30.86 15.63 -20.15
N ASN A 443 31.96 16.15 -19.62
CA ASN A 443 33.14 16.51 -20.41
C ASN A 443 34.41 15.85 -19.88
N PHE A 444 35.17 15.25 -20.79
CA PHE A 444 36.24 14.31 -20.46
C PHE A 444 37.61 14.89 -20.82
N GLY A 445 38.55 14.84 -19.88
CA GLY A 445 39.93 15.30 -20.06
C GLY A 445 40.94 14.51 -19.23
N THR A 446 42.20 14.95 -19.27
CA THR A 446 43.26 14.40 -18.41
C THR A 446 44.17 15.53 -17.93
N ASN A 447 44.71 15.39 -16.73
CA ASN A 447 45.69 16.32 -16.16
C ASN A 447 46.62 15.59 -15.18
N ASP A 448 47.68 16.26 -14.73
CA ASP A 448 48.64 15.69 -13.80
C ASP A 448 48.14 15.83 -12.37
N GLN A 449 47.80 14.68 -11.76
CA GLN A 449 47.21 14.60 -10.43
C GLN A 449 48.20 14.09 -9.37
N SER A 450 49.50 14.04 -9.69
CA SER A 450 50.54 13.51 -8.80
C SER A 450 50.58 14.22 -7.44
N ALA A 451 50.33 15.54 -7.41
CA ALA A 451 50.27 16.33 -6.18
C ALA A 451 49.12 15.95 -5.23
N LYS A 452 48.10 15.22 -5.71
CA LYS A 452 46.92 14.78 -4.94
C LYS A 452 46.87 13.28 -4.71
N SER A 453 47.82 12.52 -5.26
CA SER A 453 47.82 11.04 -5.20
C SER A 453 46.49 10.43 -5.68
N SER A 454 45.87 11.03 -6.69
CA SER A 454 44.62 10.54 -7.29
C SER A 454 44.86 9.86 -8.63
N SER A 455 43.98 8.94 -9.01
CA SER A 455 43.95 8.32 -10.34
C SER A 455 42.91 8.97 -11.27
N GLY A 456 41.98 9.74 -10.70
CA GLY A 456 40.97 10.49 -11.42
C GLY A 456 40.17 11.39 -10.47
N TYR A 457 39.33 12.23 -11.03
CA TYR A 457 38.22 12.86 -10.31
C TYR A 457 37.11 13.24 -11.27
N ALA A 458 35.91 13.38 -10.73
CA ALA A 458 34.76 13.92 -11.45
C ALA A 458 33.90 14.81 -10.55
N ASN A 459 33.24 15.78 -11.16
CA ASN A 459 32.16 16.50 -10.50
C ASN A 459 30.86 15.68 -10.58
N VAL A 460 30.07 15.73 -9.52
CA VAL A 460 28.69 15.27 -9.56
C VAL A 460 27.83 16.25 -10.39
N PRO A 461 26.68 15.82 -10.94
CA PRO A 461 25.79 16.70 -11.69
C PRO A 461 25.43 17.94 -10.87
N ASN A 462 25.38 19.11 -11.51
CA ASN A 462 25.06 20.41 -10.86
C ASN A 462 26.01 20.80 -9.70
N GLY A 463 27.12 20.09 -9.49
CA GLY A 463 28.10 20.35 -8.44
C GLY A 463 29.36 21.08 -8.90
N SER A 464 29.50 21.33 -10.20
CA SER A 464 30.67 21.96 -10.83
C SER A 464 30.68 23.49 -10.76
N GLY A 465 29.59 24.13 -10.32
CA GLY A 465 29.53 25.59 -10.20
C GLY A 465 29.35 26.28 -11.55
N ASP A 466 30.41 26.85 -12.11
CA ASP A 466 30.38 27.75 -13.28
C ASP A 466 30.70 27.05 -14.62
N HIS A 467 31.12 25.78 -14.59
CA HIS A 467 31.35 24.96 -15.77
C HIS A 467 30.47 23.69 -15.78
N GLY A 468 30.44 22.98 -16.91
CA GLY A 468 29.75 21.68 -17.02
C GLY A 468 30.41 20.60 -16.16
N THR A 469 29.81 19.41 -16.07
CA THR A 469 30.40 18.31 -15.30
C THR A 469 31.69 17.84 -15.97
N TYR A 470 32.82 17.92 -15.27
CA TYR A 470 34.11 17.46 -15.76
C TYR A 470 34.49 16.13 -15.13
N LEU A 471 35.16 15.30 -15.92
CA LEU A 471 35.85 14.09 -15.52
C LEU A 471 37.28 14.16 -16.02
N MET A 472 38.24 14.08 -15.11
CA MET A 472 39.66 14.16 -15.40
C MET A 472 40.37 12.90 -14.92
N LEU A 473 40.99 12.18 -15.86
CA LEU A 473 41.88 11.07 -15.52
C LEU A 473 43.30 11.58 -15.28
N ASP A 474 44.02 10.95 -14.35
CA ASP A 474 45.42 11.24 -14.14
C ASP A 474 46.26 10.88 -15.38
N ASN A 475 47.12 11.80 -15.81
CA ASN A 475 48.10 11.62 -16.87
C ASN A 475 49.55 11.67 -16.38
N SER A 476 49.78 11.72 -15.07
CA SER A 476 51.12 11.79 -14.47
C SER A 476 51.99 10.59 -14.87
N ARG A 477 53.31 10.75 -14.79
CA ARG A 477 54.26 9.67 -15.18
C ARG A 477 54.05 8.43 -14.31
N GLY A 478 53.73 7.30 -14.94
CA GLY A 478 53.52 6.01 -14.25
C GLY A 478 52.07 5.74 -13.85
N ASN A 479 51.12 6.59 -14.26
CA ASN A 479 49.70 6.33 -14.10
C ASN A 479 49.26 5.01 -14.77
N LEU A 480 48.14 4.46 -14.30
CA LEU A 480 47.56 3.22 -14.80
C LEU A 480 46.45 3.45 -15.85
N ASN A 481 46.09 4.72 -16.13
CA ASN A 481 45.06 5.13 -17.08
C ASN A 481 45.51 5.09 -18.55
N GLY A 482 46.68 4.51 -18.83
CA GLY A 482 47.11 4.17 -20.19
C GLY A 482 46.52 2.85 -20.70
N ASN A 483 46.17 1.93 -19.80
CA ASN A 483 45.48 0.68 -20.14
C ASN A 483 43.98 0.84 -19.84
N MET A 484 43.15 0.67 -20.87
CA MET A 484 41.69 0.79 -20.78
C MET A 484 40.97 -0.51 -21.14
N ASP A 485 41.67 -1.63 -21.15
CA ASP A 485 41.04 -2.93 -21.30
C ASP A 485 40.08 -3.18 -20.12
N GLN A 486 38.92 -3.78 -20.37
CA GLN A 486 37.97 -4.12 -19.32
C GLN A 486 38.62 -5.03 -18.27
N GLY A 487 38.37 -4.74 -16.99
CA GLY A 487 39.02 -5.42 -15.87
C GLY A 487 40.43 -4.90 -15.55
N SER A 488 40.96 -3.93 -16.31
CA SER A 488 42.13 -3.17 -15.89
C SER A 488 41.75 -2.09 -14.87
N TYR A 489 42.74 -1.61 -14.12
CA TYR A 489 42.53 -0.52 -13.16
C TYR A 489 42.18 0.82 -13.83
N GLY A 490 42.68 1.07 -15.05
CA GLY A 490 42.32 2.27 -15.81
C GLY A 490 40.85 2.24 -16.25
N TRP A 491 40.34 1.08 -16.67
CA TRP A 491 38.91 0.88 -16.91
C TRP A 491 38.07 1.05 -15.65
N GLU A 492 38.47 0.44 -14.54
CA GLU A 492 37.79 0.59 -13.24
C GLU A 492 37.71 2.08 -12.84
N THR A 493 38.82 2.81 -12.97
CA THR A 493 38.89 4.25 -12.68
C THR A 493 37.93 5.02 -13.59
N LEU A 494 37.88 4.72 -14.88
CA LEU A 494 36.96 5.38 -15.81
C LEU A 494 35.49 5.20 -15.41
N ILE A 495 35.04 3.96 -15.16
CA ILE A 495 33.64 3.71 -14.77
C ILE A 495 33.32 4.24 -13.37
N HIS A 496 34.29 4.26 -12.46
CA HIS A 496 34.17 4.90 -11.15
C HIS A 496 33.87 6.39 -11.30
N GLU A 497 34.69 7.11 -12.06
CA GLU A 497 34.51 8.54 -12.26
C GLU A 497 33.21 8.85 -13.05
N ILE A 498 32.85 8.03 -14.04
CA ILE A 498 31.55 8.16 -14.71
C ILE A 498 30.40 7.98 -13.70
N GLY A 499 30.55 7.07 -12.72
CA GLY A 499 29.58 6.90 -11.63
C GLY A 499 29.33 8.20 -10.86
N HIS A 500 30.38 8.96 -10.55
CA HIS A 500 30.25 10.30 -9.98
C HIS A 500 29.51 11.27 -10.90
N THR A 501 29.82 11.28 -12.20
CA THR A 501 29.10 12.12 -13.18
C THR A 501 27.63 11.75 -13.33
N LEU A 502 27.19 10.59 -12.82
CA LEU A 502 25.79 10.15 -12.77
C LEU A 502 25.14 10.34 -11.39
N GLY A 503 25.88 10.85 -10.39
CA GLY A 503 25.36 11.18 -9.05
C GLY A 503 25.65 10.14 -7.97
N LEU A 504 26.51 9.15 -8.23
CA LEU A 504 26.98 8.23 -7.19
C LEU A 504 28.04 8.91 -6.32
N LYS A 505 28.11 8.52 -5.04
CA LYS A 505 29.15 8.95 -4.09
C LYS A 505 29.95 7.76 -3.57
N HIS A 506 31.09 8.05 -2.94
CA HIS A 506 31.79 7.02 -2.18
C HIS A 506 30.90 6.47 -1.05
N PRO A 507 30.99 5.15 -0.78
CA PRO A 507 30.19 4.50 0.24
C PRO A 507 30.71 4.73 1.67
N GLY A 508 31.83 5.43 1.86
CA GLY A 508 32.44 5.70 3.17
C GLY A 508 32.90 7.16 3.34
N ASP A 509 33.34 7.49 4.56
CA ASP A 509 33.83 8.83 4.93
C ASP A 509 35.29 9.03 4.53
N TYR A 510 35.56 8.95 3.23
CA TYR A 510 36.90 9.12 2.66
C TYR A 510 36.86 9.70 1.26
N ASN A 511 37.95 10.38 0.89
CA ASN A 511 38.28 10.83 -0.47
C ASN A 511 39.81 10.75 -0.64
N ALA A 512 40.30 10.61 -1.88
CA ALA A 512 41.75 10.46 -2.15
C ALA A 512 42.56 11.70 -1.72
N SER A 513 42.01 12.90 -1.92
CA SER A 513 42.66 14.17 -1.59
C SER A 513 42.48 14.64 -0.14
N GLY A 514 41.86 13.82 0.72
CA GLY A 514 41.46 14.18 2.09
C GLY A 514 40.01 14.69 2.21
N GLY A 515 39.45 14.62 3.42
CA GLY A 515 38.00 14.80 3.67
C GLY A 515 37.20 13.50 3.47
N GLY A 516 35.88 13.60 3.34
CA GLY A 516 35.03 12.43 3.08
C GLY A 516 33.65 12.77 2.50
N SER A 517 32.95 11.73 2.03
CA SER A 517 31.61 11.85 1.45
C SER A 517 30.54 12.02 2.54
N PRO A 518 29.39 12.66 2.26
CA PRO A 518 28.30 12.68 3.23
C PRO A 518 27.77 11.25 3.46
N GLY A 519 27.32 10.97 4.69
CA GLY A 519 26.62 9.72 5.02
C GLY A 519 25.27 9.60 4.28
N PRO A 520 24.55 8.46 4.41
CA PRO A 520 24.95 7.26 5.15
C PRO A 520 26.09 6.50 4.45
N PHE A 521 26.67 5.52 5.15
CA PHE A 521 27.82 4.74 4.69
C PHE A 521 27.53 3.24 4.74
N LEU A 522 28.21 2.48 3.87
CA LEU A 522 28.20 1.03 3.93
C LEU A 522 28.91 0.55 5.20
N SER A 523 28.52 -0.64 5.68
CA SER A 523 29.30 -1.33 6.69
C SER A 523 30.66 -1.73 6.13
N LYS A 524 31.67 -1.92 6.99
CA LYS A 524 33.03 -2.33 6.57
C LYS A 524 33.04 -3.61 5.71
N ALA A 525 32.11 -4.53 5.91
CA ALA A 525 32.03 -5.78 5.14
C ALA A 525 31.51 -5.57 3.71
N LEU A 526 30.73 -4.51 3.49
CA LEU A 526 30.09 -4.19 2.21
C LEU A 526 30.80 -3.06 1.47
N ASP A 527 31.54 -2.22 2.18
CA ASP A 527 32.40 -1.18 1.62
C ASP A 527 33.65 -1.80 0.97
N SER A 528 33.46 -2.42 -0.19
CA SER A 528 34.54 -2.92 -1.04
C SER A 528 34.12 -2.97 -2.51
N ARG A 529 35.12 -3.05 -3.40
CA ARG A 529 34.93 -3.16 -4.86
C ARG A 529 34.20 -4.43 -5.31
N GLN A 530 33.91 -5.37 -4.42
CA GLN A 530 33.02 -6.50 -4.71
C GLN A 530 31.55 -6.06 -4.82
N TYR A 531 31.14 -5.00 -4.12
CA TYR A 531 29.74 -4.55 -4.08
C TYR A 531 29.51 -3.24 -4.82
N THR A 532 30.51 -2.37 -4.88
CA THR A 532 30.43 -1.06 -5.56
C THR A 532 31.80 -0.63 -6.06
N VAL A 533 31.91 -0.24 -7.33
CA VAL A 533 33.15 0.36 -7.88
C VAL A 533 33.47 1.71 -7.24
N MET A 534 32.51 2.32 -6.53
CA MET A 534 32.72 3.56 -5.77
C MET A 534 33.56 3.35 -4.51
N SER A 535 33.87 2.11 -4.11
CA SER A 535 34.70 1.84 -2.93
C SER A 535 36.19 1.93 -3.22
N TYR A 536 36.95 2.46 -2.26
CA TYR A 536 38.41 2.46 -2.32
C TYR A 536 39.04 1.16 -1.75
N ASN A 537 38.22 0.29 -1.15
CA ASN A 537 38.71 -0.90 -0.49
C ASN A 537 38.70 -2.11 -1.42
N ASN A 538 39.85 -2.79 -1.50
CA ASN A 538 39.93 -4.08 -2.17
C ASN A 538 39.14 -5.14 -1.38
N PRO A 539 38.33 -5.97 -2.05
CA PRO A 539 37.63 -7.05 -1.36
C PRO A 539 38.60 -8.15 -0.96
N ALA A 540 38.22 -8.96 0.02
CA ALA A 540 38.87 -10.23 0.28
C ALA A 540 38.85 -11.08 -1.00
N GLY A 541 39.91 -11.84 -1.24
CA GLY A 541 40.01 -12.69 -2.42
C GLY A 541 40.19 -11.96 -3.76
N SER A 542 40.76 -10.76 -3.82
CA SER A 542 41.03 -10.02 -5.06
C SER A 542 42.48 -10.09 -5.58
N MET A 543 43.43 -10.59 -4.79
CA MET A 543 44.84 -10.68 -5.17
C MET A 543 45.11 -11.98 -5.93
N LEU A 544 45.12 -11.92 -7.25
CA LEU A 544 45.52 -13.02 -8.13
C LEU A 544 47.02 -13.27 -8.02
N VAL A 545 47.41 -14.51 -7.71
CA VAL A 545 48.81 -14.92 -7.61
C VAL A 545 49.22 -15.60 -8.91
N ASN A 546 50.10 -14.94 -9.66
CA ASN A 546 50.70 -15.48 -10.87
C ASN A 546 52.04 -16.15 -10.56
N ALA A 547 52.23 -17.38 -11.05
CA ALA A 547 53.47 -18.14 -10.92
C ALA A 547 54.16 -18.23 -12.29
N THR A 548 55.43 -17.81 -12.37
CA THR A 548 56.23 -17.87 -13.59
C THR A 548 57.51 -18.66 -13.32
N SER A 549 57.76 -19.74 -14.09
CA SER A 549 59.05 -20.42 -14.04
C SER A 549 60.14 -19.53 -14.62
N ILE A 550 61.20 -19.29 -13.88
CA ILE A 550 62.34 -18.47 -14.31
C ILE A 550 63.59 -19.31 -14.62
N GLY A 551 63.42 -20.64 -14.77
CA GLY A 551 64.50 -21.59 -15.02
C GLY A 551 65.15 -22.14 -13.75
N GLY A 552 65.93 -23.22 -13.87
CA GLY A 552 66.67 -23.82 -12.75
C GLY A 552 65.81 -24.42 -11.64
N GLY A 553 64.53 -24.70 -11.88
CA GLY A 553 63.57 -25.16 -10.86
C GLY A 553 63.04 -24.04 -9.96
N VAL A 554 63.31 -22.77 -10.30
CA VAL A 554 62.86 -21.60 -9.52
C VAL A 554 61.58 -21.03 -10.13
N THR A 555 60.59 -20.76 -9.27
CA THR A 555 59.32 -20.13 -9.62
C THR A 555 59.24 -18.76 -8.98
N SER A 556 59.00 -17.72 -9.79
CA SER A 556 58.68 -16.37 -9.33
C SER A 556 57.17 -16.24 -9.13
N TYR A 557 56.76 -15.60 -8.04
CA TYR A 557 55.36 -15.34 -7.72
C TYR A 557 55.09 -13.83 -7.68
N LYS A 558 54.02 -13.39 -8.33
CA LYS A 558 53.57 -11.99 -8.31
C LYS A 558 52.08 -11.91 -8.00
N GLY A 559 51.73 -11.14 -6.97
CA GLY A 559 50.35 -10.78 -6.68
C GLY A 559 49.91 -9.58 -7.52
N THR A 560 48.72 -9.66 -8.12
CA THR A 560 48.07 -8.56 -8.84
C THR A 560 46.61 -8.48 -8.44
N THR A 561 46.09 -7.28 -8.20
CA THR A 561 44.67 -7.08 -7.90
C THR A 561 43.83 -7.32 -9.14
N VAL A 562 42.80 -8.16 -9.00
CA VAL A 562 41.68 -8.31 -9.94
C VAL A 562 40.76 -7.13 -9.71
N ASN A 563 40.48 -6.37 -10.76
CA ASN A 563 39.61 -5.20 -10.72
C ASN A 563 38.25 -5.56 -11.30
N PRO A 564 37.16 -4.91 -10.84
CA PRO A 564 35.86 -5.01 -11.49
C PRO A 564 35.92 -4.69 -12.98
N SER A 565 35.28 -5.52 -13.79
CA SER A 565 35.12 -5.27 -15.24
C SER A 565 33.80 -4.56 -15.57
N THR A 566 32.83 -4.59 -14.66
CA THR A 566 31.51 -3.99 -14.78
C THR A 566 31.22 -3.10 -13.57
N TYR A 567 30.12 -2.34 -13.64
CA TYR A 567 29.48 -1.84 -12.42
C TYR A 567 29.05 -3.01 -11.53
N MET A 568 29.11 -2.83 -10.21
CA MET A 568 28.82 -3.89 -9.25
C MET A 568 27.40 -3.75 -8.69
N MET A 569 26.98 -4.73 -7.90
CA MET A 569 25.61 -4.90 -7.39
C MET A 569 24.92 -3.61 -6.91
N PHE A 570 25.58 -2.80 -6.08
CA PHE A 570 24.99 -1.58 -5.52
C PHE A 570 25.06 -0.39 -6.49
N ASP A 571 26.05 -0.35 -7.38
CA ASP A 571 26.12 0.67 -8.42
C ASP A 571 24.94 0.53 -9.39
N MET A 572 24.72 -0.70 -9.89
CA MET A 572 23.62 -1.00 -10.79
C MET A 572 22.27 -0.68 -10.12
N ALA A 573 22.05 -1.13 -8.89
CA ALA A 573 20.80 -0.86 -8.19
C ALA A 573 20.55 0.65 -7.95
N ALA A 574 21.61 1.40 -7.61
CA ALA A 574 21.52 2.84 -7.41
C ALA A 574 21.25 3.61 -8.71
N LEU A 575 21.94 3.23 -9.80
CA LEU A 575 21.74 3.81 -11.12
C LEU A 575 20.35 3.47 -11.66
N GLN A 576 19.90 2.23 -11.56
CA GLN A 576 18.56 1.81 -11.99
C GLN A 576 17.45 2.45 -11.15
N PHE A 577 17.71 2.73 -9.86
CA PHE A 577 16.79 3.51 -9.03
C PHE A 577 16.60 4.93 -9.59
N MET A 578 17.68 5.63 -9.94
CA MET A 578 17.63 7.00 -10.44
C MET A 578 17.16 7.11 -11.90
N TYR A 579 17.61 6.19 -12.74
CA TYR A 579 17.54 6.29 -14.20
C TYR A 579 16.63 5.26 -14.86
N GLY A 580 16.07 4.32 -14.10
CA GLY A 580 15.32 3.19 -14.63
C GLY A 580 16.23 2.07 -15.14
N ALA A 581 15.71 0.85 -15.16
CA ALA A 581 16.44 -0.32 -15.64
C ALA A 581 16.59 -0.31 -17.17
N GLY A 582 17.80 -0.59 -17.65
CA GLY A 582 18.09 -0.77 -19.07
C GLY A 582 17.59 -2.12 -19.60
N ASP A 583 17.51 -2.27 -20.91
CA ASP A 583 16.94 -3.47 -21.54
C ASP A 583 17.93 -4.63 -21.70
N GLY A 584 19.18 -4.45 -21.27
CA GLY A 584 20.25 -5.45 -21.37
C GLY A 584 20.77 -5.66 -22.79
N LYS A 585 20.29 -4.92 -23.80
CA LYS A 585 20.84 -5.01 -25.16
C LYS A 585 22.30 -4.66 -25.12
N VAL A 586 23.12 -5.41 -25.85
CA VAL A 586 24.59 -5.27 -25.94
C VAL A 586 25.37 -5.50 -24.65
N ALA A 587 24.73 -5.81 -23.51
CA ALA A 587 25.42 -6.11 -22.25
C ALA A 587 26.45 -7.23 -22.41
N ASP A 588 26.15 -8.26 -23.21
CA ASP A 588 27.04 -9.40 -23.51
C ASP A 588 28.39 -9.02 -24.16
N LYS A 589 28.53 -7.80 -24.70
CA LYS A 589 29.84 -7.31 -25.19
C LYS A 589 30.77 -6.91 -24.06
N TYR A 590 30.22 -6.62 -22.89
CA TYR A 590 30.89 -5.92 -21.79
C TYR A 590 30.93 -6.73 -20.49
N GLN A 591 30.25 -7.88 -20.46
CA GLN A 591 30.24 -8.83 -19.34
C GLN A 591 30.58 -10.24 -19.87
N VAL A 592 31.21 -11.07 -19.05
CA VAL A 592 31.54 -12.46 -19.41
C VAL A 592 30.42 -13.39 -18.93
N THR A 593 29.69 -13.97 -19.88
CA THR A 593 28.64 -14.98 -19.58
C THR A 593 29.06 -16.39 -19.96
N SER A 594 30.14 -16.54 -20.74
CA SER A 594 30.74 -17.82 -21.12
C SER A 594 32.19 -17.86 -20.65
N PHE A 595 32.46 -18.70 -19.66
CA PHE A 595 33.71 -18.69 -18.90
C PHE A 595 34.70 -19.73 -19.45
N THR A 596 35.98 -19.34 -19.51
CA THR A 596 37.06 -20.23 -19.93
C THR A 596 37.77 -20.86 -18.73
N ALA A 597 38.50 -21.96 -18.94
CA ALA A 597 39.28 -22.63 -17.90
C ALA A 597 40.31 -21.74 -17.18
N ASN A 598 40.76 -20.66 -17.83
CA ASN A 598 41.72 -19.70 -17.28
C ASN A 598 41.08 -18.37 -16.86
N TRP A 599 39.75 -18.26 -16.88
CA TRP A 599 39.09 -17.03 -16.50
C TRP A 599 39.34 -16.72 -15.02
N ALA A 600 39.75 -15.47 -14.77
CA ALA A 600 39.91 -14.89 -13.44
C ALA A 600 39.47 -13.43 -13.54
N GLY A 601 38.26 -13.15 -13.06
CA GLY A 601 37.68 -11.82 -13.13
C GLY A 601 36.90 -11.47 -11.87
N MET A 602 36.31 -10.27 -11.90
CA MET A 602 35.32 -9.80 -10.94
C MET A 602 34.29 -8.96 -11.72
N GLU A 603 33.03 -9.33 -11.64
CA GLU A 603 31.94 -8.64 -12.36
C GLU A 603 30.59 -8.84 -11.69
N THR A 604 29.59 -8.09 -12.17
CA THR A 604 28.17 -8.33 -11.90
C THR A 604 27.43 -8.35 -13.24
N LEU A 605 26.70 -9.43 -13.49
CA LEU A 605 25.94 -9.63 -14.71
C LEU A 605 24.60 -8.91 -14.65
N TRP A 606 24.25 -8.20 -15.71
CA TRP A 606 22.89 -7.71 -15.95
C TRP A 606 22.23 -8.57 -17.02
N ALA A 607 21.16 -9.26 -16.64
CA ALA A 607 20.41 -10.12 -17.54
C ALA A 607 18.91 -9.96 -17.27
N PRO A 608 18.27 -8.86 -17.71
CA PRO A 608 16.86 -8.59 -17.40
C PRO A 608 15.91 -9.66 -17.95
N LYS A 609 16.36 -10.42 -18.95
CA LYS A 609 15.61 -11.52 -19.53
C LYS A 609 16.55 -12.52 -20.20
N ASN A 610 16.21 -13.81 -20.10
CA ASN A 610 16.88 -14.90 -20.82
C ASN A 610 18.41 -14.96 -20.58
N GLY A 611 18.88 -14.65 -19.38
CA GLY A 611 20.30 -14.69 -19.04
C GLY A 611 20.91 -16.08 -19.21
N VAL A 612 22.22 -16.11 -19.46
CA VAL A 612 23.03 -17.31 -19.58
C VAL A 612 24.25 -17.21 -18.67
N ILE A 613 24.56 -18.29 -17.96
CA ILE A 613 25.83 -18.50 -17.27
C ILE A 613 26.40 -19.82 -17.78
N ASP A 614 27.44 -19.78 -18.59
CA ASP A 614 28.01 -20.95 -19.26
C ASP A 614 29.45 -21.19 -18.77
N ALA A 615 29.61 -22.11 -17.83
CA ALA A 615 30.90 -22.56 -17.32
C ALA A 615 31.38 -23.86 -18.00
N SER A 616 30.82 -24.25 -19.16
CA SER A 616 31.14 -25.54 -19.81
C SER A 616 32.60 -25.75 -20.19
N ALA A 617 33.36 -24.66 -20.38
CA ALA A 617 34.80 -24.73 -20.64
C ALA A 617 35.65 -24.61 -19.37
N VAL A 618 35.05 -24.46 -18.18
CA VAL A 618 35.73 -24.37 -16.90
C VAL A 618 36.06 -25.77 -16.38
N ARG A 619 37.25 -25.93 -15.79
CA ARG A 619 37.74 -27.22 -15.30
C ARG A 619 37.64 -27.40 -13.79
N ASN A 620 37.82 -26.31 -13.06
CA ASN A 620 37.62 -26.32 -11.63
C ASN A 620 36.12 -26.23 -11.33
N SER A 621 35.73 -26.75 -10.18
CA SER A 621 34.38 -26.64 -9.66
C SER A 621 33.90 -25.20 -9.54
N ASN A 622 32.59 -25.01 -9.72
CA ASN A 622 31.87 -23.77 -9.68
C ASN A 622 30.74 -23.83 -8.64
N ILE A 623 30.36 -22.67 -8.11
CA ILE A 623 29.09 -22.47 -7.43
C ILE A 623 28.33 -21.41 -8.21
N ILE A 624 27.26 -21.80 -8.88
CA ILE A 624 26.44 -20.95 -9.74
C ILE A 624 25.14 -20.64 -9.01
N ASP A 625 25.01 -19.41 -8.52
CA ASP A 625 23.82 -18.94 -7.82
C ASP A 625 22.98 -18.04 -8.73
N LEU A 626 21.75 -18.49 -9.00
CA LEU A 626 20.83 -17.84 -9.92
C LEU A 626 19.87 -16.88 -9.23
N ARG A 627 20.02 -16.66 -7.92
CA ARG A 627 19.24 -15.65 -7.19
C ARG A 627 19.74 -14.25 -7.55
N ALA A 628 18.84 -13.39 -8.01
CA ALA A 628 19.13 -11.98 -8.18
C ALA A 628 19.61 -11.37 -6.84
N GLY A 629 20.75 -10.69 -6.84
CA GLY A 629 21.43 -10.21 -5.64
C GLY A 629 22.53 -11.12 -5.09
N ALA A 630 22.68 -12.35 -5.62
CA ALA A 630 23.68 -13.30 -5.16
C ALA A 630 24.97 -13.28 -5.98
N PHE A 631 26.01 -13.89 -5.41
CA PHE A 631 27.31 -14.08 -6.04
C PHE A 631 27.53 -15.54 -6.37
N SER A 632 27.91 -15.81 -7.61
CA SER A 632 28.50 -17.08 -8.04
C SER A 632 30.01 -17.08 -7.79
N SER A 633 30.56 -18.28 -7.60
CA SER A 633 31.98 -18.58 -7.50
C SER A 633 32.40 -19.40 -8.71
N ILE A 634 32.95 -18.75 -9.73
CA ILE A 634 33.33 -19.38 -11.00
C ILE A 634 34.83 -19.66 -11.01
N ASN A 635 35.21 -20.84 -11.50
CA ASN A 635 36.59 -21.32 -11.60
C ASN A 635 37.32 -21.31 -10.25
N VAL A 636 36.74 -21.96 -9.23
CA VAL A 636 37.28 -21.92 -7.87
C VAL A 636 38.62 -22.64 -7.80
N ILE A 637 39.70 -21.89 -7.52
CA ILE A 637 41.06 -22.44 -7.48
C ILE A 637 41.15 -23.51 -6.39
N PRO A 638 41.57 -24.75 -6.69
CA PRO A 638 41.69 -25.82 -5.70
C PRO A 638 42.65 -25.48 -4.56
N GLN A 639 42.33 -25.96 -3.35
CA GLN A 639 43.17 -25.71 -2.17
C GLN A 639 44.60 -26.28 -2.33
N SER A 640 44.74 -27.37 -3.09
CA SER A 640 46.05 -27.95 -3.44
C SER A 640 46.97 -26.96 -4.18
N ILE A 641 46.41 -26.03 -4.96
CA ILE A 641 47.18 -24.98 -5.63
C ILE A 641 47.49 -23.86 -4.64
N THR A 642 46.48 -23.34 -3.94
CA THR A 642 46.66 -22.19 -3.03
C THR A 642 47.58 -22.50 -1.85
N ASN A 643 47.66 -23.77 -1.42
CA ASN A 643 48.58 -24.22 -0.37
C ASN A 643 50.06 -24.08 -0.74
N ASN A 644 50.36 -24.11 -2.04
CA ASN A 644 51.73 -23.98 -2.58
C ASN A 644 52.17 -22.52 -2.75
N PHE A 645 51.29 -21.55 -2.53
CA PHE A 645 51.67 -20.13 -2.60
C PHE A 645 52.60 -19.75 -1.45
N PRO A 646 53.54 -18.80 -1.67
CA PRO A 646 54.34 -18.23 -0.60
C PRO A 646 53.48 -17.70 0.55
N THR A 647 53.93 -17.84 1.79
CA THR A 647 53.17 -17.43 2.98
C THR A 647 52.71 -15.97 2.94
N SER A 648 53.52 -15.06 2.38
CA SER A 648 53.15 -13.64 2.22
C SER A 648 51.97 -13.42 1.27
N LEU A 649 51.76 -14.32 0.31
CA LEU A 649 50.71 -14.26 -0.71
C LEU A 649 49.52 -15.19 -0.40
N LYS A 650 49.54 -15.90 0.73
CA LYS A 650 48.48 -16.79 1.21
C LYS A 650 47.78 -16.15 2.42
N ASN A 651 46.93 -15.18 2.13
CA ASN A 651 46.22 -14.37 3.12
C ASN A 651 44.76 -14.14 2.68
N SER A 652 43.99 -13.34 3.41
CA SER A 652 42.57 -13.10 3.10
C SER A 652 42.35 -12.38 1.77
N ALA A 653 43.35 -11.72 1.20
CA ALA A 653 43.27 -11.10 -0.11
C ALA A 653 43.48 -12.11 -1.25
N THR A 654 44.05 -13.30 -1.01
CA THR A 654 44.38 -14.26 -2.07
C THR A 654 43.15 -14.67 -2.88
N TYR A 655 43.17 -14.40 -4.18
CA TYR A 655 42.11 -14.77 -5.09
C TYR A 655 41.94 -16.28 -5.17
N MET A 656 40.70 -16.72 -5.02
CA MET A 656 40.33 -18.14 -5.07
C MET A 656 39.19 -18.41 -6.05
N GLY A 657 38.68 -17.40 -6.77
CA GLY A 657 37.47 -17.53 -7.58
C GLY A 657 36.17 -17.62 -6.76
N LEU A 658 36.19 -17.19 -5.49
CA LEU A 658 35.00 -17.15 -4.63
C LEU A 658 34.27 -15.83 -4.80
N ASN A 659 32.95 -15.88 -5.00
CA ASN A 659 32.05 -14.73 -5.10
C ASN A 659 32.52 -13.67 -6.12
N ASN A 660 33.02 -14.12 -7.27
CA ASN A 660 33.63 -13.30 -8.30
C ASN A 660 32.64 -12.87 -9.40
N VAL A 661 31.45 -13.46 -9.47
CA VAL A 661 30.40 -13.09 -10.44
C VAL A 661 29.10 -12.79 -9.70
N GLY A 662 28.74 -11.52 -9.55
CA GLY A 662 27.43 -11.12 -9.02
C GLY A 662 26.33 -11.28 -10.08
N LEU A 663 25.09 -11.50 -9.66
CA LEU A 663 23.92 -11.41 -10.52
C LEU A 663 23.07 -10.21 -10.07
N ALA A 664 23.00 -9.17 -10.89
CA ALA A 664 22.32 -7.92 -10.54
C ALA A 664 20.84 -8.15 -10.16
N TYR A 665 20.32 -7.35 -9.23
CA TYR A 665 18.90 -7.36 -8.89
C TYR A 665 18.04 -7.13 -10.14
N GLY A 666 16.92 -7.85 -10.26
CA GLY A 666 16.06 -7.80 -11.44
C GLY A 666 16.52 -8.69 -12.60
N SER A 667 17.66 -9.38 -12.49
CA SER A 667 18.12 -10.32 -13.52
C SER A 667 17.43 -11.68 -13.42
N GLU A 668 17.29 -12.35 -14.56
CA GLU A 668 16.71 -13.67 -14.73
C GLU A 668 17.62 -14.55 -15.61
N VAL A 669 18.12 -15.67 -15.07
CA VAL A 669 18.93 -16.63 -15.82
C VAL A 669 18.06 -17.81 -16.26
N SER A 670 18.02 -18.04 -17.57
CA SER A 670 17.24 -19.10 -18.20
C SER A 670 18.06 -20.36 -18.52
N LEU A 671 19.40 -20.22 -18.58
CA LEU A 671 20.33 -21.31 -18.85
C LEU A 671 21.58 -21.18 -17.98
N ALA A 672 21.88 -22.23 -17.23
CA ALA A 672 23.14 -22.36 -16.50
C ALA A 672 23.83 -23.66 -16.89
N LYS A 673 25.13 -23.60 -17.17
CA LYS A 673 25.95 -24.80 -17.46
C LYS A 673 27.15 -24.85 -16.55
N GLY A 674 27.40 -26.01 -15.97
CA GLY A 674 28.64 -26.34 -15.28
C GLY A 674 29.70 -26.81 -16.27
N GLY A 675 30.88 -27.05 -15.74
CA GLY A 675 32.09 -27.47 -16.43
C GLY A 675 32.43 -28.94 -16.19
N SER A 676 33.72 -29.23 -16.06
CA SER A 676 34.21 -30.60 -15.82
C SER A 676 34.58 -30.90 -14.37
N GLY A 677 34.37 -29.95 -13.46
CA GLY A 677 34.51 -30.15 -12.02
C GLY A 677 33.15 -30.46 -11.40
N ASP A 678 33.13 -30.83 -10.11
CA ASP A 678 31.87 -31.01 -9.39
C ASP A 678 31.25 -29.64 -9.08
N ASP A 679 30.13 -29.33 -9.71
CA ASP A 679 29.49 -28.01 -9.70
C ASP A 679 28.24 -27.95 -8.84
N ILE A 680 27.98 -26.78 -8.27
CA ILE A 680 26.81 -26.54 -7.42
C ILE A 680 25.97 -25.43 -8.02
N PHE A 681 24.66 -25.65 -8.08
CA PHE A 681 23.70 -24.67 -8.58
C PHE A 681 22.67 -24.31 -7.52
N TYR A 682 22.35 -23.03 -7.36
CA TYR A 682 21.20 -22.57 -6.59
C TYR A 682 20.17 -21.96 -7.54
N THR A 683 19.00 -22.58 -7.67
CA THR A 683 17.93 -22.04 -8.52
C THR A 683 17.30 -20.82 -7.87
N SER A 684 16.88 -19.82 -8.64
CA SER A 684 16.02 -18.75 -8.11
C SER A 684 14.65 -19.28 -7.64
N ALA A 685 13.83 -18.42 -7.02
CA ALA A 685 12.42 -18.73 -6.76
C ALA A 685 11.47 -18.17 -7.84
N ALA A 686 11.97 -17.35 -8.77
CA ALA A 686 11.15 -16.48 -9.62
C ALA A 686 10.90 -17.01 -11.04
N SER A 687 11.91 -17.56 -11.72
CA SER A 687 11.87 -17.77 -13.17
C SER A 687 12.38 -19.14 -13.58
N ASP A 688 11.75 -19.76 -14.58
CA ASP A 688 12.17 -21.05 -15.14
C ASP A 688 13.65 -21.07 -15.53
N VAL A 689 14.30 -22.23 -15.38
CA VAL A 689 15.70 -22.39 -15.77
C VAL A 689 16.01 -23.79 -16.29
N THR A 690 16.91 -23.86 -17.27
CA THR A 690 17.58 -25.09 -17.69
C THR A 690 18.98 -25.14 -17.09
N ILE A 691 19.29 -26.23 -16.39
CA ILE A 691 20.61 -26.49 -15.79
C ILE A 691 21.22 -27.71 -16.47
N ASP A 692 22.46 -27.56 -16.91
CA ASP A 692 23.32 -28.65 -17.33
C ASP A 692 24.51 -28.73 -16.36
N GLY A 693 24.61 -29.79 -15.55
CA GLY A 693 25.69 -29.88 -14.56
C GLY A 693 27.06 -30.06 -15.19
N GLY A 694 27.13 -30.68 -16.37
CA GLY A 694 28.36 -30.83 -17.14
C GLY A 694 28.94 -32.24 -17.00
N ALA A 695 30.27 -32.32 -16.82
CA ALA A 695 30.99 -33.59 -16.74
C ALA A 695 31.49 -33.90 -15.32
N GLY A 696 31.03 -33.15 -14.31
CA GLY A 696 31.29 -33.43 -12.91
C GLY A 696 30.76 -34.80 -12.51
N ALA A 697 31.32 -35.38 -11.46
CA ALA A 697 30.87 -36.66 -10.92
C ALA A 697 29.82 -36.47 -9.81
N ASN A 698 29.71 -35.27 -9.25
CA ASN A 698 28.83 -34.96 -8.12
C ASN A 698 28.11 -33.61 -8.29
N ASP A 699 27.64 -33.32 -9.50
CA ASP A 699 26.95 -32.06 -9.79
C ASP A 699 25.66 -31.98 -8.97
N THR A 700 25.48 -30.86 -8.28
CA THR A 700 24.43 -30.68 -7.26
C THR A 700 23.55 -29.49 -7.57
N VAL A 701 22.23 -29.69 -7.65
CA VAL A 701 21.25 -28.60 -7.77
C VAL A 701 20.46 -28.43 -6.48
N TYR A 702 20.52 -27.24 -5.89
CA TYR A 702 19.67 -26.79 -4.80
C TYR A 702 18.43 -26.07 -5.36
N LEU A 703 17.27 -26.73 -5.24
CA LEU A 703 15.97 -26.20 -5.60
C LEU A 703 15.40 -25.30 -4.49
N ALA A 704 14.83 -24.15 -4.87
CA ALA A 704 14.23 -23.22 -3.92
C ALA A 704 12.96 -23.81 -3.26
N GLY A 705 12.85 -23.71 -1.94
CA GLY A 705 11.70 -24.19 -1.17
C GLY A 705 11.93 -25.56 -0.52
N SER A 706 10.86 -26.30 -0.26
CA SER A 706 10.91 -27.62 0.38
C SER A 706 10.68 -28.74 -0.63
N ALA A 707 11.16 -29.96 -0.32
CA ALA A 707 11.00 -31.11 -1.22
C ALA A 707 9.53 -31.40 -1.59
N SER A 708 8.59 -31.16 -0.67
CA SER A 708 7.16 -31.34 -0.93
C SER A 708 6.54 -30.32 -1.88
N ASP A 709 7.28 -29.26 -2.25
CA ASP A 709 6.82 -28.26 -3.21
C ASP A 709 7.12 -28.64 -4.67
N TRP A 710 7.92 -29.69 -4.88
CA TRP A 710 8.44 -30.07 -6.20
C TRP A 710 7.91 -31.43 -6.66
N VAL A 711 7.44 -31.48 -7.91
CA VAL A 711 7.05 -32.70 -8.60
C VAL A 711 8.01 -32.95 -9.76
N ARG A 712 8.71 -34.09 -9.73
CA ARG A 712 9.59 -34.52 -10.82
C ARG A 712 8.79 -35.16 -11.95
N SER A 713 9.04 -34.72 -13.18
CA SER A 713 8.54 -35.30 -14.43
C SER A 713 9.70 -35.39 -15.43
N ASN A 714 10.21 -36.60 -15.66
CA ASN A 714 11.46 -36.85 -16.41
C ASN A 714 12.64 -36.02 -15.86
N ASN A 715 13.15 -35.11 -16.69
CA ASN A 715 14.26 -34.21 -16.41
C ASN A 715 13.78 -32.84 -15.89
N SER A 716 12.48 -32.67 -15.68
CA SER A 716 11.90 -31.41 -15.20
C SER A 716 11.37 -31.55 -13.77
N TYR A 717 11.55 -30.50 -12.99
CA TYR A 717 11.03 -30.33 -11.64
C TYR A 717 10.04 -29.17 -11.67
N VAL A 718 8.77 -29.42 -11.38
CA VAL A 718 7.69 -28.43 -11.44
C VAL A 718 7.29 -28.04 -10.02
N ASN A 719 7.23 -26.73 -9.75
CA ASN A 719 6.76 -26.17 -8.49
C ASN A 719 5.50 -25.33 -8.74
N SER A 720 4.34 -25.85 -8.35
CA SER A 720 3.06 -25.16 -8.56
C SER A 720 2.86 -23.95 -7.64
N LYS A 721 3.51 -23.93 -6.46
CA LYS A 721 3.43 -22.78 -5.54
C LYS A 721 4.18 -21.56 -6.10
N LEU A 722 5.33 -21.82 -6.71
CA LEU A 722 6.16 -20.81 -7.36
C LEU A 722 5.78 -20.58 -8.84
N SER A 723 4.88 -21.40 -9.39
CA SER A 723 4.47 -21.36 -10.81
C SER A 723 5.65 -21.43 -11.78
N ARG A 724 6.60 -22.33 -11.52
CA ARG A 724 7.85 -22.46 -12.31
C ARG A 724 8.30 -23.90 -12.53
N THR A 725 9.21 -24.07 -13.49
CA THR A 725 9.86 -25.31 -13.87
C THR A 725 11.38 -25.18 -13.88
N VAL A 726 12.07 -26.20 -13.39
CA VAL A 726 13.52 -26.36 -13.51
C VAL A 726 13.80 -27.59 -14.36
N THR A 727 14.46 -27.44 -15.50
CA THR A 727 14.88 -28.56 -16.35
C THR A 727 16.34 -28.85 -16.10
N ILE A 728 16.70 -30.12 -15.92
CA ILE A 728 18.03 -30.52 -15.46
C ILE A 728 18.59 -31.65 -16.34
N SER A 729 19.85 -31.54 -16.74
CA SER A 729 20.66 -32.61 -17.34
C SER A 729 22.01 -32.72 -16.64
N ASN A 730 22.60 -33.92 -16.65
CA ASN A 730 23.93 -34.20 -16.09
C ASN A 730 24.09 -33.68 -14.64
N VAL A 731 23.17 -34.08 -13.76
CA VAL A 731 23.19 -33.72 -12.34
C VAL A 731 22.90 -34.96 -11.52
N GLU A 732 23.78 -35.25 -10.57
CA GLU A 732 23.72 -36.44 -9.73
C GLU A 732 22.90 -36.20 -8.46
N VAL A 733 22.91 -34.97 -7.92
CA VAL A 733 22.36 -34.67 -6.60
C VAL A 733 21.35 -33.53 -6.66
N ILE A 734 20.16 -33.77 -6.11
CA ILE A 734 19.14 -32.73 -5.90
C ILE A 734 18.98 -32.47 -4.41
N LYS A 735 19.09 -31.20 -4.03
CA LYS A 735 18.88 -30.70 -2.67
C LYS A 735 17.85 -29.57 -2.70
N TYR A 736 17.46 -29.11 -1.52
CA TYR A 736 16.47 -28.06 -1.34
C TYR A 736 16.98 -27.05 -0.34
N TYR A 737 16.63 -25.78 -0.53
CA TYR A 737 17.10 -24.70 0.35
C TYR A 737 15.98 -23.68 0.60
N SER A 738 16.02 -23.04 1.77
CA SER A 738 15.13 -21.92 2.08
C SER A 738 15.70 -20.62 1.51
N PRO A 739 15.01 -19.95 0.56
CA PRO A 739 15.51 -18.70 -0.04
C PRO A 739 15.63 -17.55 0.95
N GLU A 740 14.85 -17.57 2.03
CA GLU A 740 14.83 -16.49 3.03
C GLU A 740 16.02 -16.56 4.00
N THR A 741 16.61 -17.75 4.21
CA THR A 741 17.62 -17.95 5.25
C THR A 741 19.00 -18.32 4.70
N ASN A 742 19.11 -18.72 3.43
CA ASN A 742 20.41 -19.07 2.84
C ASN A 742 21.18 -17.82 2.42
N ALA A 743 22.46 -17.77 2.81
CA ALA A 743 23.38 -16.72 2.41
C ALA A 743 23.47 -16.61 0.87
N MET A 744 23.67 -15.39 0.36
CA MET A 744 23.82 -15.09 -1.07
C MET A 744 25.30 -14.94 -1.48
N THR A 745 26.19 -15.40 -0.60
CA THR A 745 27.63 -15.52 -0.83
C THR A 745 28.06 -16.90 -0.36
N HIS A 746 29.13 -17.40 -0.97
CA HIS A 746 29.60 -18.77 -0.80
C HIS A 746 31.01 -18.86 -0.25
N ALA A 747 31.28 -19.98 0.41
CA ALA A 747 32.59 -20.37 0.86
C ALA A 747 33.02 -21.68 0.21
N ARG A 748 34.32 -21.98 0.27
CA ARG A 748 34.86 -23.28 -0.18
C ARG A 748 34.20 -24.49 0.49
N LEU A 749 33.69 -24.32 1.71
CA LEU A 749 32.99 -25.38 2.45
C LEU A 749 31.71 -25.83 1.75
N ASP A 750 31.05 -24.94 1.00
CA ASP A 750 29.81 -25.26 0.30
C ASP A 750 30.05 -26.31 -0.79
N MET A 751 31.28 -26.40 -1.32
CA MET A 751 31.71 -27.37 -2.33
C MET A 751 31.97 -28.78 -1.78
N GLN A 752 32.00 -28.94 -0.46
CA GLN A 752 32.27 -30.21 0.22
C GLN A 752 30.99 -30.92 0.68
N ALA A 753 29.84 -30.26 0.53
CA ALA A 753 28.55 -30.67 1.09
C ALA A 753 27.68 -31.37 0.07
#